data_AF-A0A662WNC4-F1
#
_entry.id   AF-A0A662WNC4-F1
#
_cell.length_a   1.000
_cell.length_b   1.000
_cell.length_c   1.000
_cell.angle_alpha   90.00
_cell.angle_beta   90.00
_cell.angle_gamma   90.00
#
_symmetry.space_group_name_H-M   'P 1'
#
loop_
_entity.id
_entity.type
_entity.pdbx_description
1 polymer ?
#
loop_
_entity_poly.entity_id
_entity_poly.type
_entity_poly.pdbx_seq_one_letter_code
_entity_poly.pdbx_strand_id
1 'polypeptide(L)'
;MENGVVEAADVEPLLAETRAHLLNKQPDRARASFLRLPELETRRKAYLDATLRDFYAASLYDVSVVLTFLEALPSWHWTLDGCAVLQRVGSALRAPSSGARGGGNALRALEARQRQFPQLPLAFFLHKLMSHLEDSARVRAESYWYAWVSPTLRAVVTGQPLELYTLARTGETEQKEGDASKEELLYAPGNAGTFDTDRRNALCWLGEDTEGGERRQAAWPEEKDRGKAQWRLIPADAHADTFFVQSVRFEEFLYAADYAKFKRDARGKTRSRVFTWRKARESPGSSGKWQLVDLGGKQREVFALYNPYQREFLYAPTADTMDSKRRYVLTRAAPDGNREASETEGGARWCAWRVAPAQQSAMERGVEAFFAKQYPMAVEQLTLALNDLPDNTEHVKCFAYRMTANLRLRRFDQVAPDFQAIQKLGGDKAAIFHGLAHLWEENASYLAAMVASSSDQQVQALEIETSPENPFFMRHQLARGDDCFVRRDYQAAILSYQEAATCNPTIDASALEGGSLEDAETTRQRVRAYVSCAKCFFALEESENAWQYLSIAHDIAGISIESEATIFLWKGKCRRAQKTYDDALSLLEKAFDRATAASAASASLPSSVSSIGCGVLKRSILMEMKVVGLLRQGIYDTLLSNGENGPGVNGEDAAASGRAAEKMLTQMMEVFHCPLSLELMDDPVTTPDGNTYERAMIEQHLQINGCFDPLTRMPLTKAQLHPNRALKQLMETLLSDHRLGLLLASCSM
;
A
#
# COMPACT_ATOMS: atom_id res chain seq x y z
N MET A 1 -25.06 15.97 38.73
CA MET A 1 -24.89 17.27 38.05
C MET A 1 -23.49 17.24 37.46
N GLU A 2 -23.22 17.21 36.18
CA GLU A 2 -23.96 17.15 34.92
C GLU A 2 -22.93 16.50 33.98
N ASN A 3 -23.24 15.32 33.44
CA ASN A 3 -22.44 14.72 32.37
C ASN A 3 -22.79 15.48 31.09
N GLY A 4 -22.06 16.56 30.83
CA GLY A 4 -22.15 17.34 29.61
C GLY A 4 -21.63 16.54 28.43
N VAL A 5 -22.52 16.34 27.47
CA VAL A 5 -22.22 15.89 26.10
C VAL A 5 -21.17 16.85 25.53
N VAL A 6 -19.94 16.38 25.32
CA VAL A 6 -18.91 17.15 24.61
C VAL A 6 -19.23 17.03 23.12
N GLU A 7 -20.05 17.97 22.64
CA GLU A 7 -20.29 18.18 21.22
C GLU A 7 -18.99 18.59 20.51
N ALA A 8 -18.95 18.45 19.18
CA ALA A 8 -17.81 18.66 18.29
C ALA A 8 -17.11 20.06 18.34
N ALA A 9 -17.49 20.94 19.27
CA ALA A 9 -16.99 22.31 19.43
C ALA A 9 -15.58 22.41 20.08
N ASP A 10 -15.11 21.40 20.80
CA ASP A 10 -13.86 21.49 21.61
C ASP A 10 -12.61 20.84 20.97
N VAL A 11 -12.68 20.34 19.73
CA VAL A 11 -11.56 19.63 19.09
C VAL A 11 -10.45 20.59 18.64
N GLU A 12 -10.80 21.66 17.93
CA GLU A 12 -9.84 22.62 17.39
C GLU A 12 -9.02 23.37 18.47
N PRO A 13 -9.59 23.85 19.59
CA PRO A 13 -8.81 24.51 20.63
C PRO A 13 -7.81 23.55 21.30
N LEU A 14 -8.18 22.27 21.51
CA LEU A 14 -7.26 21.26 22.04
C LEU A 14 -6.14 20.93 21.05
N LEU A 15 -6.46 20.81 19.75
CA LEU A 15 -5.43 20.68 18.72
C LEU A 15 -4.51 21.90 18.71
N ALA A 16 -5.04 23.12 18.78
CA ALA A 16 -4.24 24.34 18.90
C ALA A 16 -3.33 24.34 20.14
N GLU A 17 -3.81 23.86 21.28
CA GLU A 17 -3.03 23.68 22.51
C GLU A 17 -1.88 22.68 22.30
N THR A 18 -2.15 21.51 21.71
CA THR A 18 -1.10 20.51 21.40
C THR A 18 -0.02 21.08 20.50
N ARG A 19 -0.42 21.79 19.45
CA ARG A 19 0.46 22.47 18.51
C ARG A 19 1.32 23.53 19.20
N ALA A 20 0.73 24.33 20.09
CA ALA A 20 1.47 25.34 20.86
C ALA A 20 2.52 24.72 21.78
N HIS A 21 2.23 23.58 22.42
CA HIS A 21 3.20 22.86 23.24
C HIS A 21 4.34 22.26 22.41
N LEU A 22 4.05 21.75 21.21
CA LEU A 22 5.08 21.28 20.28
C LEU A 22 6.00 22.41 19.80
N LEU A 23 5.44 23.60 19.50
CA LEU A 23 6.24 24.80 19.17
C LEU A 23 7.17 25.21 20.32
N ASN A 24 6.69 25.11 21.56
CA ASN A 24 7.45 25.45 22.76
C ASN A 24 8.42 24.35 23.21
N LYS A 25 8.65 23.30 22.39
CA LYS A 25 9.53 22.16 22.69
C LYS A 25 9.14 21.40 23.96
N GLN A 26 7.84 21.27 24.24
CA GLN A 26 7.29 20.58 25.42
C GLN A 26 6.50 19.33 25.00
N PRO A 27 7.16 18.22 24.61
CA PRO A 27 6.50 17.03 24.08
C PRO A 27 5.56 16.35 25.08
N ASP A 28 5.90 16.35 26.38
CA ASP A 28 5.05 15.74 27.42
C ASP A 28 3.73 16.47 27.63
N ARG A 29 3.76 17.81 27.55
CA ARG A 29 2.54 18.64 27.62
C ARG A 29 1.72 18.56 26.34
N ALA A 30 2.38 18.43 25.19
CA ALA A 30 1.72 18.13 23.92
C ALA A 30 1.02 16.76 23.98
N ARG A 31 1.64 15.74 24.57
CA ARG A 31 1.00 14.44 24.83
C ARG A 31 -0.22 14.60 25.74
N ALA A 32 -0.07 15.29 26.87
CA ALA A 32 -1.17 15.45 27.82
C ALA A 32 -2.39 16.16 27.22
N SER A 33 -2.17 17.19 26.40
CA SER A 33 -3.24 17.87 25.65
C SER A 33 -3.82 17.00 24.55
N PHE A 34 -3.00 16.20 23.86
CA PHE A 34 -3.45 15.32 22.78
C PHE A 34 -4.35 14.19 23.31
N LEU A 35 -4.03 13.65 24.48
CA LEU A 35 -4.81 12.61 25.14
C LEU A 35 -6.18 13.09 25.67
N ARG A 36 -6.43 14.40 25.69
CA ARG A 36 -7.74 14.98 26.06
C ARG A 36 -8.72 15.04 24.89
N LEU A 37 -8.29 14.70 23.67
CA LEU A 37 -9.16 14.72 22.48
C LEU A 37 -10.23 13.62 22.55
N PRO A 38 -11.47 13.89 22.11
CA PRO A 38 -12.55 12.90 22.09
C PRO A 38 -12.33 11.88 20.96
N GLU A 39 -12.74 10.63 21.19
CA GLU A 39 -12.71 9.55 20.18
C GLU A 39 -11.31 9.24 19.63
N LEU A 40 -10.27 9.24 20.48
CA LEU A 40 -8.88 9.01 20.05
C LEU A 40 -8.68 7.68 19.32
N GLU A 41 -9.31 6.59 19.75
CA GLU A 41 -9.07 5.28 19.13
C GLU A 41 -9.50 5.23 17.66
N THR A 42 -10.60 5.89 17.30
CA THR A 42 -11.14 5.90 15.93
C THR A 42 -10.56 7.04 15.08
N ARG A 43 -10.31 8.21 15.68
CA ARG A 43 -9.91 9.43 14.95
C ARG A 43 -8.44 9.82 15.07
N ARG A 44 -7.61 9.09 15.84
CA ARG A 44 -6.17 9.40 16.03
C ARG A 44 -5.41 9.74 14.76
N LYS A 45 -5.63 9.01 13.65
CA LYS A 45 -4.92 9.26 12.38
C LYS A 45 -5.28 10.62 11.80
N ALA A 46 -6.56 11.00 11.86
CA ALA A 46 -7.04 12.29 11.40
C ALA A 46 -6.53 13.42 12.30
N TYR A 47 -6.53 13.22 13.63
CA TYR A 47 -5.97 14.20 14.57
C TYR A 47 -4.46 14.36 14.44
N LEU A 48 -3.70 13.28 14.28
CA LEU A 48 -2.27 13.33 14.02
C LEU A 48 -1.99 14.04 12.68
N ASP A 49 -2.75 13.74 11.63
CA ASP A 49 -2.64 14.45 10.34
C ASP A 49 -2.97 15.93 10.49
N ALA A 50 -4.06 16.31 11.16
CA ALA A 50 -4.42 17.71 11.40
C ALA A 50 -3.38 18.45 12.29
N THR A 51 -2.81 17.78 13.29
CA THR A 51 -1.79 18.37 14.19
C THR A 51 -0.48 18.60 13.46
N LEU A 52 -0.07 17.63 12.64
CA LEU A 52 1.24 17.62 11.99
C LEU A 52 1.23 18.36 10.67
N ARG A 53 0.24 18.17 9.79
CA ARG A 53 0.22 18.65 8.39
C ARG A 53 0.41 20.15 8.26
N ASP A 54 -0.40 20.96 8.93
CA ASP A 54 -0.40 22.42 8.75
C ASP A 54 0.90 23.06 9.25
N PHE A 55 1.46 22.51 10.32
CA PHE A 55 2.71 22.96 10.91
C PHE A 55 3.93 22.47 10.14
N TYR A 56 3.86 21.26 9.58
CA TYR A 56 4.86 20.76 8.65
C TYR A 56 4.89 21.68 7.41
N ALA A 57 3.74 22.03 6.84
CA ALA A 57 3.66 22.94 5.69
C ALA A 57 4.21 24.34 6.01
N ALA A 58 4.04 24.82 7.25
CA ALA A 58 4.58 26.09 7.72
C ALA A 58 6.05 26.03 8.17
N SER A 59 6.71 24.85 8.15
CA SER A 59 8.08 24.61 8.62
C SER A 59 8.35 25.01 10.09
N LEU A 60 7.32 24.90 10.94
CA LEU A 60 7.37 25.42 12.32
C LEU A 60 7.85 24.40 13.36
N TYR A 61 8.07 23.13 13.00
CA TYR A 61 8.49 22.09 13.94
C TYR A 61 9.96 21.69 13.83
N ASP A 62 10.55 21.43 14.99
CA ASP A 62 11.79 20.66 15.13
C ASP A 62 11.44 19.16 15.07
N VAL A 63 11.91 18.46 14.03
CA VAL A 63 11.59 17.03 13.80
C VAL A 63 11.94 16.18 15.02
N SER A 64 13.00 16.53 15.75
CA SER A 64 13.40 15.80 16.96
C SER A 64 12.31 15.84 18.04
N VAL A 65 11.71 17.01 18.27
CA VAL A 65 10.63 17.21 19.26
C VAL A 65 9.39 16.43 18.86
N VAL A 66 9.06 16.40 17.57
CA VAL A 66 7.91 15.64 17.07
C VAL A 66 8.13 14.14 17.25
N LEU A 67 9.33 13.64 16.94
CA LEU A 67 9.65 12.23 17.17
C LEU A 67 9.60 11.86 18.66
N THR A 68 10.08 12.73 19.56
CA THR A 68 9.92 12.54 21.01
C THR A 68 8.45 12.53 21.44
N PHE A 69 7.62 13.40 20.87
CA PHE A 69 6.17 13.37 21.11
C PHE A 69 5.53 12.05 20.64
N LEU A 70 5.92 11.55 19.45
CA LEU A 70 5.43 10.28 18.93
C LEU A 70 5.89 9.08 19.77
N GLU A 71 7.13 9.10 20.28
CA GLU A 71 7.67 8.10 21.20
C GLU A 71 6.91 8.09 22.54
N ALA A 72 6.42 9.25 22.97
CA ALA A 72 5.66 9.40 24.19
C ALA A 72 4.18 8.94 24.08
N LEU A 73 3.70 8.51 22.91
CA LEU A 73 2.31 8.05 22.75
C LEU A 73 2.04 6.73 23.51
N PRO A 74 0.79 6.44 23.91
CA PRO A 74 0.47 5.29 24.78
C PRO A 74 0.68 3.91 24.15
N SER A 75 0.66 3.82 22.81
CA SER A 75 0.76 2.56 22.07
C SER A 75 1.69 2.72 20.87
N TRP A 76 2.49 1.69 20.61
CA TRP A 76 3.37 1.62 19.45
C TRP A 76 2.63 1.71 18.13
N HIS A 77 1.38 1.22 18.05
CA HIS A 77 0.56 1.37 16.84
C HIS A 77 0.23 2.84 16.56
N TRP A 78 0.10 3.68 17.59
CA TRP A 78 -0.17 5.10 17.46
C TRP A 78 1.09 5.86 17.02
N THR A 79 2.24 5.51 17.60
CA THR A 79 3.55 6.01 17.16
C THR A 79 3.77 5.72 15.67
N LEU A 80 3.49 4.49 15.23
CA LEU A 80 3.60 4.08 13.82
C LEU A 80 2.62 4.82 12.90
N ASP A 81 1.38 5.05 13.36
CA ASP A 81 0.40 5.86 12.63
C ASP A 81 0.90 7.31 12.45
N GLY A 82 1.54 7.89 13.48
CA GLY A 82 2.18 9.20 13.41
C GLY A 82 3.38 9.24 12.45
N CYS A 83 4.24 8.22 12.46
CA CYS A 83 5.33 8.08 11.50
C CYS A 83 4.83 8.03 10.04
N ALA A 84 3.70 7.35 9.80
CA ALA A 84 3.09 7.27 8.46
C ALA A 84 2.56 8.63 7.99
N VAL A 85 1.97 9.41 8.90
CA VAL A 85 1.56 10.80 8.61
C VAL A 85 2.79 11.65 8.28
N LEU A 86 3.84 11.61 9.10
CA LEU A 86 5.08 12.38 8.86
C LEU A 86 5.70 12.07 7.50
N GLN A 87 5.80 10.78 7.13
CA GLN A 87 6.38 10.41 5.86
C GLN A 87 5.52 10.84 4.66
N ARG A 88 4.19 10.76 4.78
CA ARG A 88 3.27 11.20 3.74
C ARG A 88 3.37 12.70 3.51
N VAL A 89 3.30 13.49 4.59
CA VAL A 89 3.38 14.95 4.50
C VAL A 89 4.75 15.38 3.99
N GLY A 90 5.84 14.79 4.49
CA GLY A 90 7.20 15.05 3.99
C GLY A 90 7.38 14.69 2.52
N SER A 91 6.79 13.59 2.05
CA SER A 91 6.84 13.21 0.63
C SER A 91 6.05 14.18 -0.26
N ALA A 92 4.90 14.68 0.21
CA ALA A 92 4.11 15.67 -0.51
C ALA A 92 4.85 17.01 -0.67
N LEU A 93 5.55 17.47 0.38
CA LEU A 93 6.30 18.74 0.34
C LEU A 93 7.62 18.64 -0.46
N ARG A 94 8.21 17.45 -0.55
CA ARG A 94 9.42 17.20 -1.37
C ARG A 94 9.12 17.09 -2.87
N ALA A 95 7.86 16.88 -3.26
CA ALA A 95 7.50 16.73 -4.66
C ALA A 95 7.96 17.94 -5.50
N PRO A 96 8.62 17.73 -6.66
CA PRO A 96 9.02 18.82 -7.52
C PRO A 96 7.77 19.57 -8.01
N SER A 97 7.72 20.89 -7.79
CA SER A 97 6.72 21.73 -8.43
C SER A 97 6.95 21.65 -9.94
N SER A 98 5.90 21.36 -10.71
CA SER A 98 5.91 21.06 -12.15
C SER A 98 6.57 22.10 -13.08
N GLY A 99 7.11 23.20 -12.56
CA GLY A 99 7.70 24.31 -13.31
C GLY A 99 9.20 24.60 -13.08
N ALA A 100 9.92 23.87 -12.23
CA ALA A 100 11.34 24.19 -11.95
C ALA A 100 12.30 23.64 -13.02
N ARG A 101 12.20 24.12 -14.27
CA ARG A 101 13.24 23.92 -15.29
C ARG A 101 14.40 24.88 -15.04
N GLY A 102 15.35 24.47 -14.21
CA GLY A 102 16.59 25.21 -13.97
C GLY A 102 17.44 24.56 -12.88
N GLY A 103 18.50 23.82 -13.28
CA GLY A 103 19.24 22.91 -12.39
C GLY A 103 19.86 23.53 -11.14
N GLY A 104 20.29 24.80 -11.19
CA GLY A 104 20.90 25.49 -10.05
C GLY A 104 19.92 25.99 -8.99
N ASN A 105 18.82 26.61 -9.44
CA ASN A 105 17.77 27.08 -8.54
C ASN A 105 16.98 25.89 -7.97
N ALA A 106 16.82 24.82 -8.74
CA ALA A 106 16.20 23.59 -8.26
C ALA A 106 17.01 22.94 -7.13
N LEU A 107 18.35 22.89 -7.25
CA LEU A 107 19.22 22.32 -6.21
C LEU A 107 19.17 23.12 -4.90
N ARG A 108 19.23 24.46 -4.98
CA ARG A 108 19.10 25.34 -3.79
C ARG A 108 17.70 25.28 -3.17
N ALA A 109 16.66 25.22 -4.01
CA ALA A 109 15.29 25.06 -3.53
C ALA A 109 15.09 23.70 -2.85
N LEU A 110 15.71 22.65 -3.39
CA LEU A 110 15.66 21.31 -2.82
C LEU A 110 16.45 21.24 -1.50
N GLU A 111 17.63 21.86 -1.44
CA GLU A 111 18.41 22.02 -0.21
C GLU A 111 17.60 22.74 0.89
N ALA A 112 16.93 23.84 0.54
CA ALA A 112 16.06 24.56 1.47
C ALA A 112 14.93 23.67 1.99
N ARG A 113 14.27 22.91 1.11
CA ARG A 113 13.22 21.95 1.49
C ARG A 113 13.76 20.80 2.35
N GLN A 114 14.96 20.30 2.08
CA GLN A 114 15.52 19.17 2.82
C GLN A 114 16.02 19.56 4.21
N ARG A 115 16.53 20.78 4.38
CA ARG A 115 16.78 21.36 5.71
C ARG A 115 15.51 21.48 6.54
N GLN A 116 14.38 21.73 5.88
CA GLN A 116 13.07 21.80 6.54
C GLN A 116 12.52 20.39 6.84
N PHE A 117 12.81 19.40 5.98
CA PHE A 117 12.20 18.06 6.06
C PHE A 117 13.22 16.92 5.91
N PRO A 118 14.09 16.71 6.91
CA PRO A 118 15.11 15.65 6.86
C PRO A 118 14.47 14.26 6.90
N GLN A 119 14.87 13.36 5.99
CA GLN A 119 14.39 11.97 5.93
C GLN A 119 15.10 11.05 6.94
N LEU A 120 16.37 11.34 7.25
CA LEU A 120 17.23 10.53 8.11
C LEU A 120 16.76 10.41 9.56
N PRO A 121 16.27 11.47 10.24
CA PRO A 121 15.82 11.35 11.63
C PRO A 121 14.70 10.34 11.80
N LEU A 122 13.75 10.30 10.86
CA LEU A 122 12.68 9.31 10.87
C LEU A 122 13.23 7.89 10.65
N ALA A 123 14.24 7.72 9.80
CA ALA A 123 14.88 6.42 9.60
C ALA A 123 15.64 5.95 10.86
N PHE A 124 16.43 6.81 11.50
CA PHE A 124 17.08 6.51 12.78
C PHE A 124 16.05 6.18 13.88
N PHE A 125 14.95 6.92 13.92
CA PHE A 125 13.86 6.67 14.85
C PHE A 125 13.21 5.31 14.61
N LEU A 126 12.87 4.97 13.36
CA LEU A 126 12.31 3.65 13.01
C LEU A 126 13.27 2.52 13.36
N HIS A 127 14.58 2.70 13.11
CA HIS A 127 15.58 1.70 13.47
C HIS A 127 15.67 1.47 14.98
N LYS A 128 15.70 2.55 15.77
CA LYS A 128 15.62 2.48 17.24
C LYS A 128 14.31 1.86 17.72
N LEU A 129 13.18 2.19 17.08
CA LEU A 129 11.87 1.67 17.44
C LEU A 129 11.83 0.15 17.26
N MET A 130 12.33 -0.37 16.13
CA MET A 130 12.30 -1.81 15.82
C MET A 130 12.98 -2.70 16.87
N SER A 131 13.96 -2.20 17.65
CA SER A 131 14.57 -2.98 18.74
C SER A 131 13.68 -3.12 19.98
N HIS A 132 12.65 -2.28 20.12
CA HIS A 132 11.75 -2.26 21.27
C HIS A 132 10.35 -2.80 20.95
N LEU A 133 10.09 -3.17 19.69
CA LEU A 133 8.79 -3.63 19.23
C LEU A 133 8.67 -5.15 19.25
N GLU A 134 7.47 -5.60 19.61
CA GLU A 134 7.05 -7.00 19.59
C GLU A 134 5.85 -7.17 18.62
N ASP A 135 5.60 -8.42 18.22
CA ASP A 135 4.42 -8.86 17.46
C ASP A 135 4.09 -8.05 16.18
N SER A 136 2.81 -7.69 16.02
CA SER A 136 2.26 -7.00 14.86
C SER A 136 2.83 -5.60 14.62
N ALA A 137 3.26 -4.91 15.69
CA ALA A 137 3.83 -3.58 15.59
C ALA A 137 5.24 -3.64 14.98
N ARG A 138 6.04 -4.65 15.33
CA ARG A 138 7.37 -4.87 14.75
C ARG A 138 7.31 -5.09 13.24
N VAL A 139 6.43 -5.98 12.77
CA VAL A 139 6.30 -6.26 11.32
C VAL A 139 5.83 -5.02 10.56
N ARG A 140 4.93 -4.23 11.14
CA ARG A 140 4.51 -2.95 10.54
C ARG A 140 5.69 -1.97 10.45
N ALA A 141 6.50 -1.87 11.50
CA ALA A 141 7.71 -1.03 11.48
C ALA A 141 8.74 -1.52 10.45
N GLU A 142 8.95 -2.83 10.33
CA GLU A 142 9.81 -3.43 9.30
C GLU A 142 9.27 -3.14 7.89
N SER A 143 7.96 -3.20 7.68
CA SER A 143 7.36 -2.82 6.40
C SER A 143 7.65 -1.36 6.04
N TYR A 144 7.61 -0.45 7.03
CA TYR A 144 7.96 0.95 6.83
C TYR A 144 9.45 1.14 6.56
N TRP A 145 10.30 0.39 7.26
CA TRP A 145 11.74 0.38 7.07
C TRP A 145 12.12 0.04 5.63
N TYR A 146 11.58 -1.05 5.07
CA TYR A 146 11.89 -1.44 3.70
C TYR A 146 11.15 -0.62 2.63
N ALA A 147 9.92 -0.17 2.89
CA ALA A 147 9.14 0.59 1.92
C ALA A 147 9.60 2.05 1.79
N TRP A 148 9.95 2.70 2.91
CA TRP A 148 10.21 4.14 2.96
C TRP A 148 11.69 4.51 2.91
N VAL A 149 12.57 3.70 3.50
CA VAL A 149 14.00 4.01 3.63
C VAL A 149 14.77 3.29 2.52
N SER A 150 15.53 4.03 1.71
CA SER A 150 16.33 3.45 0.62
C SER A 150 17.49 2.59 1.14
N PRO A 151 18.04 1.65 0.35
CA PRO A 151 19.17 0.82 0.76
C PRO A 151 20.34 1.64 1.30
N THR A 152 20.62 2.76 0.63
CA THR A 152 21.61 3.74 1.04
C THR A 152 21.35 4.26 2.44
N LEU A 153 20.14 4.76 2.71
CA LEU A 153 19.80 5.35 4.00
C LEU A 153 19.75 4.28 5.10
N ARG A 154 19.34 3.05 4.78
CA ARG A 154 19.40 1.92 5.71
C ARG A 154 20.85 1.62 6.11
N ALA A 155 21.75 1.54 5.14
CA ALA A 155 23.17 1.32 5.37
C ALA A 155 23.84 2.47 6.15
N VAL A 156 23.43 3.72 5.92
CA VAL A 156 23.86 4.87 6.74
C VAL A 156 23.43 4.70 8.20
N VAL A 157 22.16 4.35 8.43
CA VAL A 157 21.60 4.19 9.77
C VAL A 157 22.19 3.00 10.52
N THR A 158 22.46 1.89 9.84
CA THR A 158 23.10 0.70 10.42
C THR A 158 24.62 0.80 10.52
N GLY A 159 25.23 1.87 9.99
CA GLY A 159 26.68 2.07 9.99
C GLY A 159 27.45 1.14 9.04
N GLN A 160 26.77 0.55 8.06
CA GLN A 160 27.36 -0.33 7.07
C GLN A 160 28.27 0.46 6.09
N PRO A 161 29.28 -0.21 5.50
CA PRO A 161 30.14 0.40 4.49
C PRO A 161 29.36 0.72 3.21
N LEU A 162 29.64 1.89 2.63
CA LEU A 162 29.06 2.43 1.40
C LEU A 162 30.13 2.65 0.34
N GLU A 163 29.73 2.60 -0.92
CA GLU A 163 30.52 2.97 -2.09
C GLU A 163 29.86 4.18 -2.78
N LEU A 164 30.68 5.14 -3.22
CA LEU A 164 30.24 6.43 -3.77
C LEU A 164 30.65 6.55 -5.24
N TYR A 165 29.65 6.66 -6.12
CA TYR A 165 29.82 6.67 -7.58
C TYR A 165 29.41 8.00 -8.19
N THR A 166 30.22 8.59 -9.07
CA THR A 166 29.87 9.85 -9.76
C THR A 166 29.02 9.59 -11.01
N LEU A 167 27.98 10.40 -11.25
CA LEU A 167 27.05 10.24 -12.40
C LEU A 167 27.24 11.26 -13.54
N ALA A 168 28.27 12.11 -13.49
CA ALA A 168 28.35 13.40 -14.19
C ALA A 168 28.52 13.38 -15.74
N ARG A 169 28.14 12.31 -16.46
CA ARG A 169 28.37 12.18 -17.92
C ARG A 169 27.14 12.23 -18.82
N THR A 170 25.90 12.16 -18.32
CA THR A 170 24.72 12.09 -19.20
C THR A 170 24.16 13.48 -19.53
N GLY A 171 24.33 13.91 -20.79
CA GLY A 171 23.48 14.95 -21.39
C GLY A 171 22.02 14.47 -21.45
N GLU A 172 21.06 15.40 -21.54
CA GLU A 172 19.62 15.09 -21.49
C GLU A 172 19.15 14.08 -22.57
N THR A 173 19.92 13.90 -23.65
CA THR A 173 19.60 13.03 -24.79
C THR A 173 20.06 11.58 -24.65
N GLU A 174 20.93 11.26 -23.69
CA GLU A 174 21.42 9.88 -23.41
C GLU A 174 20.93 9.35 -22.06
N GLN A 175 19.77 9.80 -21.56
CA GLN A 175 19.09 9.13 -20.46
C GLN A 175 18.44 7.81 -20.95
N LYS A 176 19.26 6.85 -21.40
CA LYS A 176 18.93 5.44 -21.18
C LYS A 176 19.42 5.11 -19.77
N GLU A 177 18.51 4.60 -18.96
CA GLU A 177 18.74 4.20 -17.58
C GLU A 177 20.00 3.33 -17.44
N GLY A 178 20.87 3.65 -16.48
CA GLY A 178 21.79 2.67 -15.89
C GLY A 178 22.97 2.21 -16.73
N ASP A 179 23.63 3.08 -17.51
CA ASP A 179 24.89 2.70 -18.15
C ASP A 179 26.05 2.68 -17.11
N ALA A 180 26.13 1.59 -16.32
CA ALA A 180 27.14 1.35 -15.29
C ALA A 180 28.59 1.39 -15.83
N SER A 181 28.75 1.40 -17.16
CA SER A 181 30.01 1.57 -17.88
C SER A 181 30.67 2.94 -17.67
N LYS A 182 29.93 3.97 -17.27
CA LYS A 182 30.41 5.36 -17.19
C LYS A 182 30.55 5.91 -15.76
N GLU A 183 30.32 5.09 -14.73
CA GLU A 183 30.40 5.49 -13.32
C GLU A 183 31.84 5.44 -12.78
N GLU A 184 32.22 6.38 -11.92
CA GLU A 184 33.57 6.48 -11.34
C GLU A 184 33.50 6.38 -9.81
N LEU A 185 34.37 5.55 -9.21
CA LEU A 185 34.30 5.20 -7.79
C LEU A 185 35.21 6.08 -6.92
N LEU A 186 34.68 6.69 -5.87
CA LEU A 186 35.44 7.45 -4.87
C LEU A 186 36.28 6.51 -4.00
N TYR A 187 37.57 6.80 -3.84
CA TYR A 187 38.44 6.03 -2.98
C TYR A 187 39.52 6.86 -2.29
N ALA A 188 40.01 6.32 -1.16
CA ALA A 188 41.17 6.83 -0.45
C ALA A 188 42.44 6.11 -0.96
N PRO A 189 43.38 6.80 -1.63
CA PRO A 189 44.61 6.18 -2.12
C PRO A 189 45.52 5.71 -0.98
N GLY A 190 46.49 4.83 -1.27
CA GLY A 190 47.53 4.48 -0.31
C GLY A 190 48.59 5.57 -0.17
N ASN A 191 49.82 5.19 0.22
CA ASN A 191 50.94 6.12 0.41
C ASN A 191 51.28 6.98 -0.82
N ALA A 192 50.95 6.52 -2.04
CA ALA A 192 51.18 7.28 -3.27
C ALA A 192 50.26 8.50 -3.44
N GLY A 193 49.23 8.66 -2.61
CA GLY A 193 48.28 9.79 -2.69
C GLY A 193 48.36 10.77 -1.51
N THR A 194 49.39 10.67 -0.67
CA THR A 194 49.60 11.59 0.47
C THR A 194 49.92 12.99 -0.04
N PHE A 195 49.25 13.99 0.53
CA PHE A 195 49.56 15.39 0.26
C PHE A 195 50.62 15.89 1.23
N ASP A 196 50.51 15.51 2.51
CA ASP A 196 51.49 15.73 3.56
C ASP A 196 51.36 14.68 4.69
N THR A 197 51.95 14.94 5.86
CA THR A 197 51.87 14.04 7.02
C THR A 197 50.43 13.82 7.48
N ASP A 198 49.61 14.86 7.43
CA ASP A 198 48.31 14.91 8.09
C ASP A 198 47.13 14.71 7.12
N ARG A 199 47.37 14.78 5.80
CA ARG A 199 46.33 14.84 4.76
C ARG A 199 46.66 13.98 3.56
N ARG A 200 45.61 13.47 2.94
CA ARG A 200 45.68 12.65 1.73
C ARG A 200 44.60 13.07 0.74
N ASN A 201 44.90 13.02 -0.56
CA ASN A 201 43.92 13.37 -1.60
C ASN A 201 42.80 12.32 -1.65
N ALA A 202 41.55 12.76 -1.79
CA ALA A 202 40.46 11.89 -2.22
C ALA A 202 40.39 11.86 -3.76
N LEU A 203 40.24 10.67 -4.35
CA LEU A 203 40.31 10.47 -5.81
C LEU A 203 39.14 9.64 -6.32
N CYS A 204 38.79 9.82 -7.60
CA CYS A 204 37.85 8.96 -8.33
C CYS A 204 38.61 8.02 -9.28
N TRP A 205 38.19 6.76 -9.36
CA TRP A 205 38.77 5.74 -10.24
C TRP A 205 37.99 5.63 -11.55
N LEU A 206 38.72 5.64 -12.68
CA LEU A 206 38.17 5.74 -14.04
C LEU A 206 37.92 4.42 -14.77
N GLY A 207 38.41 3.29 -14.24
CA GLY A 207 38.45 2.01 -14.97
C GLY A 207 39.62 1.91 -15.95
N GLU A 208 39.78 0.74 -16.59
CA GLU A 208 40.76 0.53 -17.66
C GLU A 208 40.07 0.61 -19.03
N ASP A 209 40.63 1.41 -19.96
CA ASP A 209 40.17 1.45 -21.35
C ASP A 209 40.75 0.22 -22.09
N THR A 210 39.92 -0.75 -22.47
CA THR A 210 40.33 -1.76 -23.45
C THR A 210 40.35 -1.14 -24.85
N GLU A 211 41.43 -1.38 -25.60
CA GLU A 211 41.59 -0.95 -27.00
C GLU A 211 40.40 -1.45 -27.84
N GLY A 212 39.49 -0.54 -28.22
CA GLY A 212 38.28 -0.92 -28.95
C GLY A 212 37.05 -0.01 -28.80
N GLY A 213 37.16 1.17 -28.17
CA GLY A 213 36.10 2.20 -28.17
C GLY A 213 34.90 1.94 -27.25
N GLU A 214 34.65 0.70 -26.84
CA GLU A 214 33.62 0.35 -25.85
C GLU A 214 34.23 0.25 -24.45
N ARG A 215 33.92 1.22 -23.58
CA ARG A 215 34.24 1.17 -22.15
C ARG A 215 33.37 0.13 -21.46
N ARG A 216 33.96 -0.92 -20.89
CA ARG A 216 33.27 -1.79 -19.92
C ARG A 216 33.18 -1.09 -18.56
N GLN A 217 32.23 -1.54 -17.73
CA GLN A 217 32.06 -1.19 -16.31
C GLN A 217 33.41 -0.92 -15.65
N ALA A 218 33.55 0.20 -14.94
CA ALA A 218 34.77 0.55 -14.19
C ALA A 218 34.97 -0.43 -13.03
N ALA A 219 35.33 -1.67 -13.36
CA ALA A 219 35.61 -2.72 -12.40
C ALA A 219 36.84 -2.27 -11.62
N TRP A 220 36.65 -2.07 -10.31
CA TRP A 220 37.77 -1.93 -9.41
C TRP A 220 38.64 -3.19 -9.54
N PRO A 221 39.95 -3.08 -9.78
CA PRO A 221 40.79 -4.25 -10.00
C PRO A 221 40.67 -5.22 -8.82
N GLU A 222 40.39 -6.51 -9.07
CA GLU A 222 40.24 -7.52 -8.02
C GLU A 222 41.48 -7.62 -7.11
N GLU A 223 42.66 -7.30 -7.66
CA GLU A 223 43.93 -7.27 -6.93
C GLU A 223 44.09 -6.08 -5.96
N LYS A 224 43.24 -5.05 -6.04
CA LYS A 224 43.33 -3.85 -5.19
C LYS A 224 42.38 -3.96 -4.00
N ASP A 225 42.94 -3.84 -2.79
CA ASP A 225 42.23 -3.73 -1.50
C ASP A 225 40.94 -2.87 -1.59
N ARG A 226 39.79 -3.54 -1.73
CA ARG A 226 38.47 -2.93 -1.96
C ARG A 226 38.03 -2.06 -0.77
N GLY A 227 38.60 -2.28 0.42
CA GLY A 227 38.36 -1.44 1.60
C GLY A 227 38.74 0.04 1.38
N LYS A 228 39.61 0.35 0.40
CA LYS A 228 39.99 1.73 0.06
C LYS A 228 38.85 2.54 -0.58
N ALA A 229 37.88 1.88 -1.19
CA ALA A 229 36.71 2.50 -1.82
C ALA A 229 35.47 2.50 -0.90
N GLN A 230 35.57 1.88 0.27
CA GLN A 230 34.49 1.79 1.24
C GLN A 230 34.54 2.96 2.23
N TRP A 231 33.38 3.56 2.44
CA TRP A 231 33.18 4.72 3.31
C TRP A 231 32.05 4.45 4.31
N ARG A 232 32.09 5.05 5.49
CA ARG A 232 30.99 5.05 6.48
C ARG A 232 30.52 6.47 6.72
N LEU A 233 29.22 6.67 6.81
CA LEU A 233 28.63 7.95 7.19
C LEU A 233 28.24 7.89 8.66
N ILE A 234 28.95 8.65 9.49
CA ILE A 234 28.74 8.69 10.94
C ILE A 234 27.98 9.97 11.28
N PRO A 235 26.81 9.91 11.94
CA PRO A 235 26.10 11.11 12.38
C PRO A 235 27.00 12.03 13.20
N ALA A 236 27.10 13.29 12.80
CA ALA A 236 27.93 14.28 13.47
C ALA A 236 27.17 15.02 14.59
N ASP A 237 25.84 15.06 14.50
CA ASP A 237 24.95 15.77 15.40
C ASP A 237 23.78 14.87 15.84
N ALA A 238 23.17 15.16 17.00
CA ALA A 238 22.05 14.38 17.55
C ALA A 238 20.80 14.35 16.64
N HIS A 239 20.67 15.36 15.77
CA HIS A 239 19.61 15.44 14.77
C HIS A 239 19.86 14.57 13.54
N ALA A 240 21.04 13.93 13.42
CA ALA A 240 21.42 13.07 12.28
C ALA A 240 21.14 13.71 10.90
N ASP A 241 21.37 15.02 10.79
CA ASP A 241 21.23 15.82 9.58
C ASP A 241 22.59 16.01 8.87
N THR A 242 23.68 16.05 9.65
CA THR A 242 25.05 16.10 9.16
C THR A 242 25.85 14.85 9.58
N PHE A 243 26.84 14.50 8.76
CA PHE A 243 27.62 13.27 8.84
C PHE A 243 29.10 13.53 8.62
N PHE A 244 29.94 12.78 9.32
CA PHE A 244 31.33 12.58 8.95
C PHE A 244 31.44 11.41 7.98
N VAL A 245 32.13 11.60 6.86
CA VAL A 245 32.39 10.52 5.89
C VAL A 245 33.77 9.93 6.22
N GLN A 246 33.80 8.72 6.77
CA GLN A 246 35.02 8.05 7.23
C GLN A 246 35.45 6.95 6.25
N SER A 247 36.72 6.86 5.90
CA SER A 247 37.27 5.74 5.15
C SER A 247 37.31 4.49 6.02
N VAL A 248 36.79 3.36 5.52
CA VAL A 248 36.79 2.09 6.27
C VAL A 248 38.21 1.55 6.46
N ARG A 249 39.07 1.70 5.44
CA ARG A 249 40.43 1.13 5.48
C ARG A 249 41.38 1.87 6.41
N PHE A 250 41.28 3.21 6.43
CA PHE A 250 42.26 4.06 7.10
C PHE A 250 41.69 4.80 8.31
N GLU A 251 40.37 4.73 8.53
CA GLU A 251 39.66 5.45 9.59
C GLU A 251 39.79 6.98 9.51
N GLU A 252 40.16 7.48 8.33
CA GLU A 252 40.38 8.90 8.03
C GLU A 252 39.07 9.58 7.57
N PHE A 253 38.88 10.85 7.92
CA PHE A 253 37.64 11.58 7.60
C PHE A 253 37.77 12.48 6.37
N LEU A 254 36.79 12.43 5.47
CA LEU A 254 36.68 13.33 4.32
C LEU A 254 36.35 14.75 4.79
N TYR A 255 37.12 15.74 4.35
CA TYR A 255 36.83 17.15 4.62
C TYR A 255 37.15 18.04 3.43
N ALA A 256 36.44 19.16 3.34
CA ALA A 256 36.69 20.19 2.35
C ALA A 256 37.68 21.22 2.92
N ALA A 257 38.80 21.44 2.22
CA ALA A 257 39.85 22.36 2.67
C ALA A 257 39.55 23.80 2.25
N ASP A 258 39.68 24.74 3.17
CA ASP A 258 39.45 26.18 2.94
C ASP A 258 40.71 26.92 2.45
N TYR A 259 41.90 26.39 2.74
CA TYR A 259 43.21 26.99 2.43
C TYR A 259 43.86 26.49 1.12
N ALA A 260 43.42 25.35 0.56
CA ALA A 260 44.03 24.72 -0.62
C ALA A 260 43.15 24.85 -1.87
N LYS A 261 42.74 26.08 -2.20
CA LYS A 261 41.88 26.35 -3.36
C LYS A 261 42.64 26.10 -4.66
N PHE A 262 42.04 25.32 -5.55
CA PHE A 262 42.51 25.06 -6.90
C PHE A 262 42.60 26.37 -7.69
N LYS A 263 43.74 26.57 -8.38
CA LYS A 263 43.99 27.74 -9.25
C LYS A 263 42.95 27.73 -10.37
N ARG A 264 42.09 28.75 -10.37
CA ARG A 264 41.10 29.12 -11.40
C ARG A 264 40.83 28.05 -12.47
N ASP A 265 39.65 27.46 -12.40
CA ASP A 265 39.08 26.66 -13.48
C ASP A 265 38.97 27.49 -14.80
N ALA A 266 38.69 26.88 -15.95
CA ALA A 266 38.56 27.55 -17.26
C ALA A 266 37.59 28.75 -17.25
N ARG A 267 36.68 28.80 -16.27
CA ARG A 267 35.72 29.89 -16.02
C ARG A 267 36.13 30.91 -14.93
N GLY A 268 37.36 30.85 -14.43
CA GLY A 268 37.93 31.80 -13.46
C GLY A 268 37.51 31.63 -12.00
N LYS A 269 36.71 30.60 -11.66
CA LYS A 269 36.23 30.34 -10.29
C LYS A 269 37.24 29.51 -9.49
N THR A 270 37.44 29.86 -8.22
CA THR A 270 38.25 29.08 -7.26
C THR A 270 37.44 27.88 -6.74
N ARG A 271 38.01 26.69 -6.76
CA ARG A 271 37.40 25.45 -6.25
C ARG A 271 38.18 24.95 -5.04
N SER A 272 37.54 24.36 -4.03
CA SER A 272 38.27 23.83 -2.86
C SER A 272 38.65 22.36 -3.07
N ARG A 273 39.81 21.95 -2.55
CA ARG A 273 40.26 20.55 -2.59
C ARG A 273 39.61 19.73 -1.48
N VAL A 274 39.38 18.45 -1.76
CA VAL A 274 38.88 17.49 -0.78
C VAL A 274 40.00 16.53 -0.39
N PHE A 275 40.19 16.36 0.92
CA PHE A 275 41.20 15.48 1.48
C PHE A 275 40.59 14.53 2.52
N THR A 276 41.32 13.47 2.85
CA THR A 276 41.10 12.67 4.06
C THR A 276 42.03 13.15 5.17
N TRP A 277 41.49 13.28 6.38
CA TRP A 277 42.16 13.76 7.59
C TRP A 277 42.79 12.58 8.35
N ARG A 278 44.12 12.57 8.50
CA ARG A 278 44.90 11.43 9.00
C ARG A 278 45.14 11.45 10.51
N LYS A 279 44.81 12.53 11.20
CA LYS A 279 45.04 12.62 12.65
C LYS A 279 43.98 11.80 13.39
N ALA A 280 44.33 10.58 13.75
CA ALA A 280 43.44 9.58 14.36
C ALA A 280 42.75 10.00 15.68
N ARG A 281 43.15 11.11 16.32
CA ARG A 281 42.60 11.60 17.59
C ARG A 281 41.88 12.96 17.49
N GLU A 282 41.89 13.59 16.32
CA GLU A 282 41.27 14.90 16.11
C GLU A 282 40.18 14.79 15.06
N SER A 283 38.97 15.22 15.38
CA SER A 283 37.92 15.34 14.38
C SER A 283 38.26 16.49 13.41
N PRO A 284 37.89 16.38 12.11
CA PRO A 284 38.14 17.42 11.11
C PRO A 284 37.32 18.72 11.33
N GLY A 285 36.75 18.91 12.52
CA GLY A 285 35.91 20.06 12.87
C GLY A 285 34.69 20.22 11.98
N SER A 286 34.22 21.46 11.83
CA SER A 286 33.08 21.82 10.98
C SER A 286 33.32 21.56 9.49
N SER A 287 34.57 21.62 9.02
CA SER A 287 34.94 21.38 7.62
C SER A 287 34.75 19.93 7.16
N GLY A 288 34.68 18.97 8.09
CA GLY A 288 34.41 17.56 7.79
C GLY A 288 32.95 17.14 7.91
N LYS A 289 32.03 18.08 8.22
CA LYS A 289 30.59 17.81 8.28
C LYS A 289 29.98 17.88 6.87
N TRP A 290 29.28 16.83 6.47
CA TRP A 290 28.60 16.71 5.20
C TRP A 290 27.12 16.42 5.39
N GLN A 291 26.27 16.93 4.50
CA GLN A 291 24.84 16.70 4.47
C GLN A 291 24.47 15.97 3.18
N LEU A 292 23.71 14.89 3.28
CA LEU A 292 23.16 14.20 2.11
C LEU A 292 21.95 14.98 1.60
N VAL A 293 21.97 15.34 0.31
CA VAL A 293 20.88 16.03 -0.37
C VAL A 293 20.24 15.11 -1.40
N ASP A 294 18.97 14.73 -1.24
CA ASP A 294 18.25 13.81 -2.12
C ASP A 294 17.86 14.53 -3.42
N LEU A 295 18.43 14.13 -4.56
CA LEU A 295 18.21 14.84 -5.82
C LEU A 295 16.87 14.51 -6.51
N GLY A 296 15.96 13.81 -5.83
CA GLY A 296 14.53 13.76 -6.18
C GLY A 296 14.28 13.32 -7.62
N GLY A 297 14.51 12.04 -7.91
CA GLY A 297 14.14 11.40 -9.18
C GLY A 297 13.53 10.02 -8.94
N LYS A 298 13.17 9.30 -10.02
CA LYS A 298 12.72 7.89 -9.95
C LYS A 298 13.75 6.97 -9.26
N GLN A 299 15.00 7.39 -9.14
CA GLN A 299 16.11 6.65 -8.54
C GLN A 299 16.30 7.06 -7.07
N ARG A 300 16.10 6.11 -6.15
CA ARG A 300 16.16 6.30 -4.67
C ARG A 300 17.59 6.38 -4.09
N GLU A 301 18.63 6.28 -4.93
CA GLU A 301 20.03 6.11 -4.51
C GLU A 301 20.94 7.28 -4.90
N VAL A 302 20.38 8.36 -5.45
CA VAL A 302 21.14 9.47 -6.01
C VAL A 302 21.07 10.69 -5.09
N PHE A 303 22.23 11.08 -4.58
CA PHE A 303 22.38 12.16 -3.62
C PHE A 303 23.44 13.17 -4.08
N ALA A 304 23.37 14.40 -3.58
CA ALA A 304 24.49 15.33 -3.58
C ALA A 304 25.05 15.43 -2.15
N LEU A 305 26.37 15.38 -2.01
CA LEU A 305 27.01 15.64 -0.71
C LEU A 305 27.30 17.14 -0.59
N TYR A 306 26.64 17.79 0.35
CA TYR A 306 26.77 19.22 0.63
C TYR A 306 27.63 19.45 1.87
N ASN A 307 28.54 20.41 1.83
CA ASN A 307 29.35 20.83 2.97
C ASN A 307 28.81 22.16 3.54
N PRO A 308 28.16 22.17 4.72
CA PRO A 308 27.58 23.38 5.29
C PRO A 308 28.59 24.46 5.68
N TYR A 309 29.84 24.07 6.00
CA TYR A 309 30.88 25.02 6.39
C TYR A 309 31.33 25.86 5.19
N GLN A 310 31.57 25.23 4.03
CA GLN A 310 31.99 25.93 2.82
C GLN A 310 30.83 26.42 1.94
N ARG A 311 29.62 25.89 2.15
CA ARG A 311 28.44 26.08 1.29
C ARG A 311 28.65 25.59 -0.15
N GLU A 312 29.34 24.47 -0.27
CA GLU A 312 29.71 23.86 -1.55
C GLU A 312 29.34 22.37 -1.59
N PHE A 313 29.21 21.83 -2.79
CA PHE A 313 28.88 20.42 -3.04
C PHE A 313 30.11 19.64 -3.50
N LEU A 314 30.16 18.37 -3.13
CA LEU A 314 31.18 17.42 -3.59
C LEU A 314 31.03 17.15 -5.08
N TYR A 315 32.15 17.19 -5.80
CA TYR A 315 32.17 17.09 -7.25
C TYR A 315 33.48 16.49 -7.77
N ALA A 316 33.39 15.72 -8.87
CA ALA A 316 34.53 15.22 -9.60
C ALA A 316 34.58 15.86 -11.01
N PRO A 317 35.50 16.79 -11.28
CA PRO A 317 35.70 17.39 -12.61
C PRO A 317 36.18 16.39 -13.66
N THR A 318 35.80 16.63 -14.92
CA THR A 318 36.31 15.84 -16.06
C THR A 318 37.68 16.32 -16.51
N ALA A 319 37.97 17.61 -16.37
CA ALA A 319 39.24 18.22 -16.78
C ALA A 319 40.42 17.93 -15.83
N ASP A 320 40.18 17.73 -14.54
CA ASP A 320 41.26 17.59 -13.54
C ASP A 320 41.62 16.11 -13.26
N THR A 321 42.32 15.50 -14.22
CA THR A 321 42.89 14.15 -14.11
C THR A 321 44.25 14.16 -13.39
N MET A 322 44.50 13.17 -12.53
CA MET A 322 45.83 12.93 -11.95
C MET A 322 46.68 12.09 -12.90
N ASP A 323 46.11 11.01 -13.43
CA ASP A 323 46.70 10.12 -14.41
C ASP A 323 45.58 9.58 -15.34
N SER A 324 45.92 8.65 -16.24
CA SER A 324 44.94 8.03 -17.13
C SER A 324 43.85 7.21 -16.42
N LYS A 325 44.03 6.90 -15.12
CA LYS A 325 43.16 6.02 -14.33
C LYS A 325 42.47 6.72 -13.15
N ARG A 326 42.84 7.96 -12.79
CA ARG A 326 42.41 8.65 -11.56
C ARG A 326 42.11 10.13 -11.79
N ARG A 327 41.11 10.65 -11.07
CA ARG A 327 40.79 12.09 -11.02
C ARG A 327 40.76 12.65 -9.61
N TYR A 328 40.97 13.95 -9.50
CA TYR A 328 40.82 14.67 -8.25
C TYR A 328 39.35 14.89 -7.91
N VAL A 329 39.06 14.92 -6.61
CA VAL A 329 37.75 15.25 -6.06
C VAL A 329 37.84 16.63 -5.41
N LEU A 330 36.90 17.50 -5.77
CA LEU A 330 36.85 18.90 -5.38
C LEU A 330 35.47 19.24 -4.80
N THR A 331 35.31 20.47 -4.30
CA THR A 331 34.00 21.06 -4.05
C THR A 331 33.75 22.29 -4.91
N ARG A 332 32.46 22.59 -5.13
CA ARG A 332 32.02 23.76 -5.89
C ARG A 332 30.65 24.25 -5.40
N ALA A 333 30.43 25.56 -5.43
CA ALA A 333 29.13 26.17 -5.12
C ALA A 333 28.02 25.74 -6.12
N ALA A 334 26.76 25.75 -5.67
CA ALA A 334 25.60 25.49 -6.54
C ALA A 334 25.60 26.43 -7.78
N PRO A 335 25.33 25.91 -8.98
CA PRO A 335 25.45 26.69 -10.21
C PRO A 335 24.36 27.77 -10.24
N ASP A 336 24.65 28.96 -10.76
CA ASP A 336 23.64 30.01 -10.92
C ASP A 336 22.84 29.71 -12.20
N GLY A 337 21.54 29.45 -12.04
CA GLY A 337 20.66 28.75 -12.98
C GLY A 337 20.47 29.32 -14.40
N ASN A 338 21.20 30.35 -14.82
CA ASN A 338 20.98 31.01 -16.11
C ASN A 338 22.16 30.96 -17.10
N ARG A 339 23.36 30.48 -16.73
CA ARG A 339 24.55 30.54 -17.63
C ARG A 339 25.28 29.22 -17.89
N GLU A 340 24.92 28.13 -17.22
CA GLU A 340 25.68 26.87 -17.27
C GLU A 340 24.95 25.74 -18.03
N ALA A 341 23.88 26.08 -18.75
CA ALA A 341 22.97 25.14 -19.43
C ALA A 341 23.43 24.65 -20.81
N SER A 342 24.65 24.95 -21.28
CA SER A 342 25.13 24.59 -22.62
C SER A 342 26.33 23.65 -22.53
N GLU A 343 26.11 22.36 -22.85
CA GLU A 343 27.01 21.30 -23.35
C GLU A 343 28.43 21.13 -22.76
N THR A 344 28.80 21.90 -21.74
CA THR A 344 30.13 21.93 -21.10
C THR A 344 29.94 21.98 -19.59
N GLU A 345 30.51 21.00 -18.86
CA GLU A 345 30.57 20.88 -17.40
C GLU A 345 29.59 21.80 -16.62
N GLY A 346 28.28 21.48 -16.66
CA GLY A 346 27.25 22.37 -16.11
C GLY A 346 25.79 21.89 -16.13
N GLY A 347 25.50 20.67 -16.58
CA GLY A 347 24.13 20.13 -16.60
C GLY A 347 23.55 19.88 -15.20
N ALA A 348 22.23 19.70 -15.08
CA ALA A 348 21.48 19.68 -13.80
C ALA A 348 21.90 18.64 -12.74
N ARG A 349 22.80 17.70 -13.05
CA ARG A 349 23.22 16.58 -12.16
C ARG A 349 24.73 16.42 -11.97
N TRP A 350 25.51 17.50 -12.11
CA TRP A 350 26.97 17.45 -11.96
C TRP A 350 27.47 17.11 -10.54
N CYS A 351 26.69 17.41 -9.50
CA CYS A 351 26.95 16.98 -8.12
C CYS A 351 26.28 15.65 -7.75
N ALA A 352 25.76 14.90 -8.72
CA ALA A 352 25.01 13.69 -8.43
C ALA A 352 25.97 12.52 -8.17
N TRP A 353 25.85 11.97 -6.97
CA TRP A 353 26.53 10.78 -6.51
C TRP A 353 25.50 9.68 -6.30
N ARG A 354 25.69 8.54 -6.97
CA ARG A 354 24.99 7.32 -6.59
C ARG A 354 25.72 6.74 -5.37
N VAL A 355 24.99 6.61 -4.26
CA VAL A 355 25.53 6.09 -3.01
C VAL A 355 24.91 4.72 -2.79
N ALA A 356 25.70 3.66 -2.78
CA ALA A 356 25.21 2.29 -2.65
C ALA A 356 25.89 1.56 -1.48
N PRO A 357 25.20 0.62 -0.82
CA PRO A 357 25.85 -0.26 0.15
C PRO A 357 26.94 -1.09 -0.51
N ALA A 358 28.11 -1.18 0.13
CA ALA A 358 29.26 -1.95 -0.38
C ALA A 358 28.99 -3.45 -0.38
N GLN A 359 28.19 -3.91 0.57
CA GLN A 359 27.66 -5.26 0.63
C GLN A 359 26.20 -5.18 1.06
N GLN A 360 25.30 -5.57 0.17
CA GLN A 360 23.89 -5.78 0.52
C GLN A 360 23.69 -7.28 0.68
N SER A 361 23.02 -7.71 1.75
CA SER A 361 22.73 -9.13 1.93
C SER A 361 21.71 -9.59 0.88
N ALA A 362 21.79 -10.85 0.46
CA ALA A 362 20.80 -11.42 -0.46
C ALA A 362 19.39 -11.36 0.15
N MET A 363 19.29 -11.46 1.47
CA MET A 363 18.04 -11.30 2.22
C MET A 363 17.44 -9.90 2.05
N GLU A 364 18.23 -8.85 2.29
CA GLU A 364 17.77 -7.46 2.15
C GLU A 364 17.33 -7.16 0.72
N ARG A 365 18.07 -7.65 -0.29
CA ARG A 365 17.67 -7.53 -1.70
C ARG A 365 16.35 -8.25 -1.98
N GLY A 366 16.17 -9.43 -1.41
CA GLY A 366 14.95 -10.22 -1.56
C GLY A 366 13.72 -9.56 -0.95
N VAL A 367 13.82 -9.05 0.28
CA VAL A 367 12.73 -8.35 0.97
C VAL A 367 12.41 -7.02 0.28
N GLU A 368 13.41 -6.30 -0.19
CA GLU A 368 13.21 -5.08 -0.97
C GLU A 368 12.49 -5.34 -2.29
N ALA A 369 12.93 -6.34 -3.05
CA ALA A 369 12.27 -6.75 -4.28
C ALA A 369 10.81 -7.17 -4.01
N PHE A 370 10.53 -7.80 -2.88
CA PHE A 370 9.17 -8.16 -2.46
C PHE A 370 8.29 -6.91 -2.28
N PHE A 371 8.73 -5.90 -1.52
CA PHE A 371 7.98 -4.67 -1.32
C PHE A 371 7.91 -3.79 -2.57
N ALA A 372 8.89 -3.88 -3.46
CA ALA A 372 8.88 -3.27 -4.79
C ALA A 372 7.95 -4.01 -5.78
N LYS A 373 7.31 -5.11 -5.36
CA LYS A 373 6.46 -6.00 -6.18
C LYS A 373 7.21 -6.70 -7.33
N GLN A 374 8.54 -6.77 -7.24
CA GLN A 374 9.41 -7.53 -8.15
C GLN A 374 9.55 -8.96 -7.64
N TYR A 375 8.44 -9.69 -7.59
CA TYR A 375 8.39 -11.02 -6.97
C TYR A 375 9.37 -12.04 -7.55
N PRO A 376 9.69 -12.08 -8.88
CA PRO A 376 10.65 -13.06 -9.40
C PRO A 376 12.06 -12.84 -8.83
N MET A 377 12.50 -11.59 -8.77
CA MET A 377 13.78 -11.22 -8.17
C MET A 377 13.78 -11.48 -6.67
N ALA A 378 12.65 -11.25 -6.00
CA ALA A 378 12.51 -11.56 -4.57
C ALA A 378 12.73 -13.06 -4.31
N VAL A 379 12.11 -13.95 -5.07
CA VAL A 379 12.26 -15.41 -4.92
C VAL A 379 13.71 -15.85 -5.13
N GLU A 380 14.37 -15.35 -6.18
CA GLU A 380 15.76 -15.68 -6.48
C GLU A 380 16.70 -15.24 -5.35
N GLN A 381 16.61 -13.98 -4.93
CA GLN A 381 17.49 -13.42 -3.90
C GLN A 381 17.22 -14.02 -2.52
N LEU A 382 15.97 -14.30 -2.16
CA LEU A 382 15.64 -15.00 -0.91
C LEU A 382 16.12 -16.46 -0.93
N THR A 383 16.14 -17.11 -2.09
CA THR A 383 16.70 -18.47 -2.21
C THR A 383 18.21 -18.47 -2.03
N LEU A 384 18.90 -17.48 -2.59
CA LEU A 384 20.33 -17.28 -2.32
C LEU A 384 20.58 -16.98 -0.84
N ALA A 385 19.74 -16.15 -0.22
CA ALA A 385 19.86 -15.80 1.19
C ALA A 385 19.78 -17.02 2.12
N LEU A 386 18.93 -17.99 1.82
CA LEU A 386 18.80 -19.22 2.61
C LEU A 386 20.07 -20.09 2.61
N ASN A 387 20.94 -19.96 1.60
CA ASN A 387 22.22 -20.67 1.58
C ASN A 387 23.30 -19.94 2.40
N ASP A 388 23.20 -18.62 2.51
CA ASP A 388 24.20 -17.74 3.12
C ASP A 388 23.93 -17.47 4.62
N LEU A 389 22.69 -17.63 5.09
CA LEU A 389 22.29 -17.30 6.45
C LEU A 389 22.64 -18.43 7.45
N PRO A 390 23.26 -18.11 8.61
CA PRO A 390 23.57 -19.11 9.64
C PRO A 390 22.41 -19.38 10.63
N ASP A 391 21.46 -18.44 10.78
CA ASP A 391 20.48 -18.44 11.88
C ASP A 391 19.07 -18.85 11.47
N ASN A 392 18.49 -19.81 12.19
CA ASN A 392 17.14 -20.35 11.96
C ASN A 392 16.00 -19.31 12.02
N THR A 393 16.17 -18.16 12.68
CA THR A 393 15.15 -17.10 12.79
C THR A 393 15.03 -16.27 11.51
N GLU A 394 16.14 -15.97 10.85
CA GLU A 394 16.13 -15.22 9.58
C GLU A 394 15.68 -16.11 8.41
N HIS A 395 15.85 -17.43 8.53
CA HIS A 395 15.28 -18.40 7.60
C HIS A 395 13.75 -18.33 7.56
N VAL A 396 13.08 -18.22 8.71
CA VAL A 396 11.61 -18.11 8.78
C VAL A 396 11.11 -16.91 7.99
N LYS A 397 11.78 -15.75 8.11
CA LYS A 397 11.46 -14.56 7.32
C LYS A 397 11.66 -14.80 5.82
N CYS A 398 12.77 -15.42 5.44
CA CYS A 398 13.05 -15.73 4.04
C CYS A 398 12.00 -16.66 3.45
N PHE A 399 11.62 -17.72 4.16
CA PHE A 399 10.55 -18.62 3.75
C PHE A 399 9.20 -17.89 3.67
N ALA A 400 8.83 -17.07 4.65
CA ALA A 400 7.55 -16.34 4.63
C ALA A 400 7.44 -15.39 3.42
N TYR A 401 8.46 -14.57 3.15
CA TYR A 401 8.45 -13.66 2.01
C TYR A 401 8.58 -14.39 0.66
N ARG A 402 9.37 -15.47 0.59
CA ARG A 402 9.50 -16.30 -0.64
C ARG A 402 8.20 -17.02 -0.95
N MET A 403 7.56 -17.59 0.06
CA MET A 403 6.26 -18.25 -0.03
C MET A 403 5.20 -17.30 -0.57
N THR A 404 5.05 -16.11 0.03
CA THR A 404 4.11 -15.11 -0.50
C THR A 404 4.51 -14.63 -1.90
N ALA A 405 5.79 -14.41 -2.19
CA ALA A 405 6.21 -14.01 -3.54
C ALA A 405 5.83 -15.08 -4.58
N ASN A 406 6.04 -16.36 -4.27
CA ASN A 406 5.66 -17.48 -5.12
C ASN A 406 4.14 -17.58 -5.31
N LEU A 407 3.36 -17.28 -4.28
CA LEU A 407 1.91 -17.21 -4.38
C LEU A 407 1.45 -16.09 -5.30
N ARG A 408 2.03 -14.90 -5.17
CA ARG A 408 1.76 -13.76 -6.06
C ARG A 408 2.21 -14.05 -7.51
N LEU A 409 3.18 -14.93 -7.70
CA LEU A 409 3.65 -15.42 -9.02
C LEU A 409 2.91 -16.63 -9.56
N ARG A 410 1.94 -17.17 -8.83
CA ARG A 410 1.23 -18.40 -9.18
C ARG A 410 2.13 -19.65 -9.29
N ARG A 411 3.24 -19.69 -8.54
CA ARG A 411 4.20 -20.80 -8.47
C ARG A 411 3.94 -21.65 -7.24
N PHE A 412 2.91 -22.47 -7.34
CA PHE A 412 2.28 -23.05 -6.17
C PHE A 412 2.97 -24.31 -5.65
N ASP A 413 3.61 -25.07 -6.54
CA ASP A 413 4.44 -26.23 -6.20
C ASP A 413 5.59 -25.87 -5.25
N GLN A 414 6.01 -24.60 -5.25
CA GLN A 414 7.14 -24.08 -4.47
C GLN A 414 6.72 -23.53 -3.10
N VAL A 415 5.42 -23.50 -2.79
CA VAL A 415 4.86 -22.93 -1.55
C VAL A 415 4.83 -23.98 -0.43
N ALA A 416 4.43 -25.22 -0.76
CA ALA A 416 4.38 -26.35 0.16
C ALA A 416 5.73 -26.67 0.86
N PRO A 417 6.89 -26.71 0.16
CA PRO A 417 8.16 -26.98 0.82
C PRO A 417 8.57 -25.87 1.80
N ASP A 418 8.28 -24.61 1.48
CA ASP A 418 8.57 -23.46 2.34
C ASP A 418 7.72 -23.51 3.61
N PHE A 419 6.45 -23.87 3.48
CA PHE A 419 5.54 -24.06 4.60
C PHE A 419 6.00 -25.18 5.55
N GLN A 420 6.35 -26.35 4.99
CA GLN A 420 6.89 -27.46 5.78
C GLN A 420 8.21 -27.11 6.46
N ALA A 421 9.07 -26.34 5.80
CA ALA A 421 10.33 -25.88 6.38
C ALA A 421 10.09 -24.97 7.60
N ILE A 422 9.09 -24.08 7.55
CA ILE A 422 8.75 -23.24 8.70
C ILE A 422 8.18 -24.07 9.86
N GLN A 423 7.29 -25.04 9.58
CA GLN A 423 6.74 -25.92 10.63
C GLN A 423 7.84 -26.72 11.35
N LYS A 424 8.82 -27.24 10.60
CA LYS A 424 9.99 -27.96 11.16
C LYS A 424 10.85 -27.08 12.08
N LEU A 425 10.90 -25.78 11.83
CA LEU A 425 11.64 -24.82 12.67
C LEU A 425 10.92 -24.47 13.98
N GLY A 426 9.64 -24.85 14.11
CA GLY A 426 8.80 -24.73 15.30
C GLY A 426 7.82 -23.55 15.24
N GLY A 427 6.54 -23.83 15.55
CA GLY A 427 5.44 -22.85 15.55
C GLY A 427 5.69 -21.65 16.46
N ASP A 428 6.37 -21.83 17.59
CA ASP A 428 6.70 -20.74 18.52
C ASP A 428 7.63 -19.68 17.93
N LYS A 429 8.54 -20.08 17.01
CA LYS A 429 9.42 -19.13 16.30
C LYS A 429 8.73 -18.45 15.12
N ALA A 430 7.73 -19.11 14.53
CA ALA A 430 6.82 -18.51 13.55
C ALA A 430 5.82 -17.56 14.21
N ALA A 431 5.40 -17.85 15.45
CA ALA A 431 4.54 -17.02 16.28
C ALA A 431 5.21 -15.68 16.65
N ILE A 432 6.53 -15.64 16.85
CA ILE A 432 7.29 -14.37 17.01
C ILE A 432 7.02 -13.39 15.83
N PHE A 433 6.56 -13.88 14.68
CA PHE A 433 6.16 -13.08 13.52
C PHE A 433 4.63 -12.97 13.33
N HIS A 434 3.84 -12.89 14.41
CA HIS A 434 2.39 -12.66 14.39
C HIS A 434 1.92 -11.48 13.49
N GLY A 435 2.79 -10.53 13.13
CA GLY A 435 2.46 -9.48 12.16
C GLY A 435 2.42 -9.92 10.68
N LEU A 436 3.04 -11.05 10.34
CA LEU A 436 2.90 -11.72 9.04
C LEU A 436 1.74 -12.73 9.05
N ALA A 437 0.93 -12.79 10.12
CA ALA A 437 -0.18 -13.73 10.24
C ALA A 437 -1.20 -13.62 9.08
N HIS A 438 -1.45 -12.42 8.56
CA HIS A 438 -2.32 -12.26 7.38
C HIS A 438 -1.73 -12.92 6.11
N LEU A 439 -0.41 -12.90 5.94
CA LEU A 439 0.29 -13.61 4.87
C LEU A 439 0.25 -15.11 5.13
N TRP A 440 0.38 -15.52 6.39
CA TRP A 440 0.20 -16.91 6.80
C TRP A 440 -1.21 -17.43 6.49
N GLU A 441 -2.24 -16.64 6.75
CA GLU A 441 -3.65 -16.92 6.45
C GLU A 441 -3.92 -16.98 4.94
N GLU A 442 -3.40 -16.03 4.16
CA GLU A 442 -3.45 -16.05 2.68
C GLU A 442 -2.74 -17.28 2.10
N ASN A 443 -1.58 -17.65 2.66
CA ASN A 443 -0.77 -18.75 2.15
C ASN A 443 -1.36 -20.12 2.54
N ALA A 444 -1.92 -20.26 3.75
CA ALA A 444 -2.59 -21.46 4.21
C ALA A 444 -3.91 -21.71 3.46
N SER A 445 -4.71 -20.66 3.25
CA SER A 445 -5.95 -20.76 2.44
C SER A 445 -5.68 -21.09 0.98
N TYR A 446 -4.57 -20.60 0.43
CA TYR A 446 -4.16 -20.93 -0.92
C TYR A 446 -3.64 -22.37 -1.05
N LEU A 447 -2.82 -22.85 -0.11
CA LEU A 447 -2.37 -24.25 -0.09
C LEU A 447 -3.56 -25.20 0.02
N ALA A 448 -4.57 -24.86 0.84
CA ALA A 448 -5.83 -25.60 0.89
C ALA A 448 -6.57 -25.63 -0.46
N ALA A 449 -6.53 -24.54 -1.23
CA ALA A 449 -7.11 -24.49 -2.58
C ALA A 449 -6.31 -25.29 -3.63
N MET A 450 -5.01 -25.55 -3.39
CA MET A 450 -4.12 -26.26 -4.31
C MET A 450 -4.09 -27.77 -4.09
N VAL A 451 -4.24 -28.20 -2.84
CA VAL A 451 -4.42 -29.60 -2.44
C VAL A 451 -5.65 -30.23 -3.12
N ALA A 452 -6.63 -29.41 -3.53
CA ALA A 452 -7.76 -29.82 -4.37
C ALA A 452 -7.39 -30.31 -5.79
N SER A 453 -6.14 -30.16 -6.25
CA SER A 453 -5.72 -30.41 -7.64
C SER A 453 -4.78 -31.62 -7.87
N SER A 454 -4.26 -32.27 -6.82
CA SER A 454 -3.38 -33.45 -6.96
C SER A 454 -3.94 -34.67 -6.20
N SER A 455 -4.05 -35.83 -6.88
CA SER A 455 -4.79 -37.01 -6.42
C SER A 455 -4.18 -37.75 -5.23
N ASP A 456 -2.88 -37.62 -4.95
CA ASP A 456 -2.19 -38.56 -4.03
C ASP A 456 -2.00 -38.02 -2.60
N GLN A 457 -2.24 -36.73 -2.37
CA GLN A 457 -2.31 -36.14 -1.02
C GLN A 457 -3.75 -36.06 -0.48
N GLN A 458 -4.73 -36.58 -1.24
CA GLN A 458 -6.14 -36.58 -0.85
C GLN A 458 -6.38 -37.28 0.50
N VAL A 459 -5.67 -38.36 0.84
CA VAL A 459 -6.07 -39.16 2.01
C VAL A 459 -5.67 -38.50 3.34
N GLN A 460 -4.63 -37.66 3.39
CA GLN A 460 -4.11 -37.10 4.65
C GLN A 460 -4.47 -35.64 4.90
N ALA A 461 -4.72 -34.85 3.85
CA ALA A 461 -5.16 -33.45 4.00
C ALA A 461 -6.69 -33.33 4.12
N LEU A 462 -7.47 -34.23 3.48
CA LEU A 462 -8.92 -34.26 3.65
C LEU A 462 -9.33 -34.48 5.11
N GLU A 463 -8.56 -35.22 5.91
CA GLU A 463 -8.90 -35.45 7.33
C GLU A 463 -8.78 -34.18 8.21
N ILE A 464 -7.96 -33.20 7.81
CA ILE A 464 -7.76 -31.93 8.55
C ILE A 464 -8.65 -30.81 7.99
N GLU A 465 -8.89 -30.79 6.67
CA GLU A 465 -9.69 -29.76 5.98
C GLU A 465 -11.21 -29.98 6.03
N THR A 466 -11.67 -31.23 6.15
CA THR A 466 -13.10 -31.54 6.27
C THR A 466 -13.60 -31.67 7.71
N SER A 467 -12.70 -31.50 8.70
CA SER A 467 -13.11 -31.59 10.08
C SER A 467 -13.91 -30.33 10.47
N PRO A 468 -15.18 -30.48 10.89
CA PRO A 468 -15.97 -29.37 11.43
C PRO A 468 -15.38 -28.81 12.74
N GLU A 469 -14.29 -29.39 13.26
CA GLU A 469 -13.61 -29.00 14.50
C GLU A 469 -12.61 -27.83 14.32
N ASN A 470 -12.36 -27.36 13.09
CA ASN A 470 -11.48 -26.22 12.85
C ASN A 470 -12.20 -24.87 13.11
N PRO A 471 -11.68 -23.99 13.99
CA PRO A 471 -12.29 -22.69 14.31
C PRO A 471 -12.52 -21.75 13.11
N PHE A 472 -11.81 -21.97 12.00
CA PHE A 472 -11.87 -21.12 10.81
C PHE A 472 -12.62 -21.76 9.63
N PHE A 473 -13.16 -22.97 9.80
CA PHE A 473 -13.88 -23.73 8.75
C PHE A 473 -14.99 -22.91 8.10
N MET A 474 -15.80 -22.24 8.93
CA MET A 474 -16.92 -21.41 8.47
C MET A 474 -16.51 -20.28 7.52
N ARG A 475 -15.42 -19.56 7.84
CA ARG A 475 -14.93 -18.45 7.00
C ARG A 475 -14.33 -18.97 5.69
N HIS A 476 -13.66 -20.11 5.74
CA HIS A 476 -13.10 -20.76 4.57
C HIS A 476 -14.20 -21.15 3.57
N GLN A 477 -15.27 -21.77 4.07
CA GLN A 477 -16.39 -22.19 3.24
C GLN A 477 -17.17 -21.03 2.62
N LEU A 478 -17.33 -19.92 3.35
CA LEU A 478 -17.89 -18.68 2.81
C LEU A 478 -17.06 -18.13 1.63
N ALA A 479 -15.73 -18.10 1.76
CA ALA A 479 -14.84 -17.61 0.70
C ALA A 479 -14.86 -18.52 -0.54
N ARG A 480 -14.91 -19.84 -0.34
CA ARG A 480 -15.07 -20.82 -1.43
C ARG A 480 -16.39 -20.61 -2.18
N GLY A 481 -17.47 -20.39 -1.43
CA GLY A 481 -18.78 -20.06 -1.99
C GLY A 481 -18.77 -18.75 -2.80
N ASP A 482 -18.12 -17.69 -2.29
CA ASP A 482 -18.00 -16.41 -2.99
C ASP A 482 -17.27 -16.56 -4.34
N ASP A 483 -16.22 -17.39 -4.40
CA ASP A 483 -15.47 -17.65 -5.65
C ASP A 483 -16.30 -18.42 -6.69
N CYS A 484 -17.03 -19.45 -6.26
CA CYS A 484 -17.97 -20.18 -7.11
C CYS A 484 -19.11 -19.28 -7.62
N PHE A 485 -19.64 -18.40 -6.75
CA PHE A 485 -20.69 -17.46 -7.09
C PHE A 485 -20.26 -16.50 -8.20
N VAL A 486 -19.04 -15.95 -8.12
CA VAL A 486 -18.48 -15.06 -9.16
C VAL A 486 -18.31 -15.79 -10.50
N ARG A 487 -18.00 -17.09 -10.48
CA ARG A 487 -17.90 -17.94 -11.68
C ARG A 487 -19.27 -18.35 -12.25
N ARG A 488 -20.38 -17.94 -11.62
CA ARG A 488 -21.76 -18.36 -11.94
C ARG A 488 -22.01 -19.86 -11.78
N ASP A 489 -21.15 -20.56 -11.03
CA ASP A 489 -21.39 -21.95 -10.63
C ASP A 489 -22.20 -21.96 -9.34
N TYR A 490 -23.50 -21.67 -9.48
CA TYR A 490 -24.41 -21.51 -8.34
C TYR A 490 -24.62 -22.82 -7.58
N GLN A 491 -24.53 -23.97 -8.24
CA GLN A 491 -24.70 -25.28 -7.60
C GLN A 491 -23.53 -25.59 -6.65
N ALA A 492 -22.28 -25.37 -7.08
CA ALA A 492 -21.12 -25.53 -6.22
C ALA A 492 -21.07 -24.48 -5.10
N ALA A 493 -21.52 -23.25 -5.38
CA ALA A 493 -21.62 -22.19 -4.38
C ALA A 493 -22.60 -22.54 -3.26
N ILE A 494 -23.77 -23.10 -3.59
CA ILE A 494 -24.78 -23.53 -2.60
C ILE A 494 -24.21 -24.54 -1.62
N LEU A 495 -23.50 -25.57 -2.10
CA LEU A 495 -22.90 -26.60 -1.24
C LEU A 495 -21.94 -26.00 -0.22
N SER A 496 -21.05 -25.10 -0.69
CA SER A 496 -20.08 -24.44 0.19
C SER A 496 -20.74 -23.53 1.22
N TYR A 497 -21.78 -22.79 0.83
CA TYR A 497 -22.52 -21.95 1.78
C TYR A 497 -23.35 -22.76 2.78
N GLN A 498 -23.91 -23.91 2.38
CA GLN A 498 -24.59 -24.82 3.30
C GLN A 498 -23.63 -25.40 4.35
N GLU A 499 -22.43 -25.82 3.93
CA GLU A 499 -21.36 -26.29 4.82
C GLU A 499 -20.94 -25.19 5.83
N ALA A 500 -20.87 -23.93 5.39
CA ALA A 500 -20.61 -22.81 6.29
C ALA A 500 -21.77 -22.56 7.27
N ALA A 501 -23.01 -22.72 6.83
CA ALA A 501 -24.20 -22.41 7.62
C ALA A 501 -24.47 -23.46 8.72
N THR A 502 -24.13 -24.72 8.48
CA THR A 502 -24.33 -25.84 9.43
C THR A 502 -23.15 -26.04 10.38
N CYS A 503 -22.07 -25.28 10.23
CA CYS A 503 -20.90 -25.36 11.10
C CYS A 503 -21.20 -24.80 12.51
N ASN A 504 -20.86 -25.60 13.53
CA ASN A 504 -20.82 -25.18 14.93
C ASN A 504 -19.36 -25.02 15.36
N PRO A 505 -18.84 -23.79 15.57
CA PRO A 505 -17.46 -23.61 15.97
C PRO A 505 -17.23 -24.17 17.38
N THR A 506 -16.24 -25.05 17.52
CA THR A 506 -15.73 -25.55 18.80
C THR A 506 -14.92 -24.45 19.48
N ILE A 507 -15.61 -23.54 20.17
CA ILE A 507 -14.96 -22.65 21.14
C ILE A 507 -14.85 -23.43 22.45
N ASP A 508 -13.63 -23.60 22.96
CA ASP A 508 -13.36 -24.24 24.26
C ASP A 508 -14.31 -23.71 25.35
N ALA A 509 -15.15 -24.59 25.86
CA ALA A 509 -16.18 -24.32 26.85
C ALA A 509 -15.65 -24.02 28.27
N SER A 510 -14.38 -23.61 28.41
CA SER A 510 -13.76 -23.32 29.71
C SER A 510 -13.80 -21.83 30.09
N ALA A 511 -14.32 -20.94 29.24
CA ALA A 511 -14.34 -19.49 29.49
C ALA A 511 -15.73 -18.86 29.71
N LEU A 512 -16.84 -19.62 29.63
CA LEU A 512 -18.19 -19.08 29.76
C LEU A 512 -19.05 -19.93 30.72
N GLU A 513 -18.84 -19.75 32.02
CA GLU A 513 -19.92 -19.98 32.98
C GLU A 513 -20.98 -18.88 32.78
N GLY A 514 -21.98 -19.16 31.95
CA GLY A 514 -23.16 -18.32 31.80
C GLY A 514 -23.81 -18.35 30.40
N GLY A 515 -24.75 -19.27 30.21
CA GLY A 515 -25.90 -19.13 29.29
C GLY A 515 -25.64 -18.81 27.81
N SER A 516 -25.53 -19.86 26.99
CA SER A 516 -25.96 -19.99 25.58
C SER A 516 -26.20 -18.72 24.73
N LEU A 517 -25.20 -17.88 24.51
CA LEU A 517 -25.22 -16.91 23.42
C LEU A 517 -24.01 -17.15 22.52
N GLU A 518 -24.24 -17.55 21.27
CA GLU A 518 -23.19 -17.59 20.25
C GLU A 518 -22.59 -16.18 20.07
N ASP A 519 -21.30 -16.11 19.71
CA ASP A 519 -20.61 -14.85 19.43
C ASP A 519 -21.32 -14.06 18.30
N ALA A 520 -21.48 -12.74 18.47
CA ALA A 520 -22.26 -11.91 17.54
C ALA A 520 -21.69 -11.93 16.11
N GLU A 521 -20.38 -12.16 15.97
CA GLU A 521 -19.72 -12.27 14.66
C GLU A 521 -19.98 -13.63 13.99
N THR A 522 -20.05 -14.74 14.73
CA THR A 522 -20.38 -16.06 14.15
C THR A 522 -21.85 -16.10 13.72
N THR A 523 -22.75 -15.51 14.51
CA THR A 523 -24.16 -15.33 14.13
C THR A 523 -24.28 -14.51 12.83
N ARG A 524 -23.54 -13.40 12.71
CA ARG A 524 -23.52 -12.58 11.50
C ARG A 524 -23.02 -13.35 10.28
N GLN A 525 -21.95 -14.13 10.43
CA GLN A 525 -21.39 -14.95 9.36
C GLN A 525 -22.37 -16.06 8.94
N ARG A 526 -23.13 -16.64 9.88
CA ARG A 526 -24.12 -17.68 9.58
C ARG A 526 -25.29 -17.11 8.79
N VAL A 527 -25.81 -15.97 9.23
CA VAL A 527 -26.86 -15.24 8.50
C VAL A 527 -26.39 -14.88 7.10
N ARG A 528 -25.14 -14.43 6.94
CA ARG A 528 -24.54 -14.16 5.62
C ARG A 528 -24.53 -15.41 4.74
N ALA A 529 -24.14 -16.57 5.26
CA ALA A 529 -24.13 -17.83 4.52
C ALA A 529 -25.53 -18.18 3.97
N TYR A 530 -26.56 -18.10 4.83
CA TYR A 530 -27.93 -18.38 4.41
C TYR A 530 -28.48 -17.38 3.38
N VAL A 531 -28.19 -16.09 3.55
CA VAL A 531 -28.57 -15.07 2.57
C VAL A 531 -27.86 -15.33 1.24
N SER A 532 -26.57 -15.68 1.25
CA SER A 532 -25.84 -16.06 0.03
C SER A 532 -26.39 -17.31 -0.65
N CYS A 533 -26.79 -18.35 0.11
CA CYS A 533 -27.54 -19.49 -0.44
C CYS A 533 -28.81 -19.03 -1.17
N ALA A 534 -29.60 -18.16 -0.53
CA ALA A 534 -30.84 -17.68 -1.11
C ALA A 534 -30.60 -16.89 -2.41
N LYS A 535 -29.50 -16.13 -2.50
CA LYS A 535 -29.11 -15.46 -3.76
C LYS A 535 -28.81 -16.45 -4.87
N CYS A 536 -28.10 -17.54 -4.57
CA CYS A 536 -27.83 -18.61 -5.55
C CYS A 536 -29.12 -19.26 -6.03
N PHE A 537 -30.03 -19.62 -5.11
CA PHE A 537 -31.33 -20.21 -5.48
C PHE A 537 -32.20 -19.25 -6.29
N PHE A 538 -32.18 -17.96 -5.95
CA PHE A 538 -32.86 -16.93 -6.73
C PHE A 538 -32.29 -16.82 -8.15
N ALA A 539 -30.97 -16.88 -8.30
CA ALA A 539 -30.31 -16.88 -9.62
C ALA A 539 -30.60 -18.14 -10.46
N LEU A 540 -31.03 -19.24 -9.81
CA LEU A 540 -31.50 -20.47 -10.47
C LEU A 540 -33.02 -20.48 -10.71
N GLU A 541 -33.71 -19.35 -10.51
CA GLU A 541 -35.17 -19.21 -10.61
C GLU A 541 -35.97 -20.03 -9.57
N GLU A 542 -35.31 -20.53 -8.53
CA GLU A 542 -35.92 -21.33 -7.44
C GLU A 542 -36.36 -20.43 -6.27
N SER A 543 -37.36 -19.58 -6.50
CA SER A 543 -37.82 -18.58 -5.51
C SER A 543 -38.38 -19.17 -4.20
N GLU A 544 -38.99 -20.36 -4.24
CA GLU A 544 -39.49 -21.06 -3.04
C GLU A 544 -38.34 -21.55 -2.14
N ASN A 545 -37.28 -22.10 -2.75
CA ASN A 545 -36.09 -22.54 -2.01
C ASN A 545 -35.37 -21.33 -1.40
N ALA A 546 -35.22 -20.24 -2.16
CA ALA A 546 -34.68 -18.98 -1.65
C ALA A 546 -35.48 -18.46 -0.44
N TRP A 547 -36.82 -18.51 -0.49
CA TRP A 547 -37.69 -18.10 0.62
C TRP A 547 -37.49 -18.92 1.90
N GLN A 548 -37.29 -20.24 1.77
CA GLN A 548 -37.03 -21.12 2.91
C GLN A 548 -35.72 -20.75 3.63
N TYR A 549 -34.62 -20.57 2.89
CA TYR A 549 -33.33 -20.18 3.46
C TYR A 549 -33.37 -18.79 4.12
N LEU A 550 -34.11 -17.84 3.55
CA LEU A 550 -34.32 -16.52 4.15
C LEU A 550 -35.19 -16.58 5.41
N SER A 551 -36.09 -17.57 5.52
CA SER A 551 -36.90 -17.78 6.71
C SER A 551 -36.05 -18.37 7.83
N ILE A 552 -35.23 -19.38 7.54
CA ILE A 552 -34.25 -19.93 8.48
C ILE A 552 -33.30 -18.82 8.98
N ALA A 553 -32.79 -17.97 8.08
CA ALA A 553 -31.92 -16.86 8.46
C ALA A 553 -32.62 -15.82 9.37
N HIS A 554 -33.95 -15.67 9.27
CA HIS A 554 -34.74 -14.73 10.07
C HIS A 554 -35.04 -15.26 11.48
N ASP A 555 -35.09 -16.58 11.64
CA ASP A 555 -35.42 -17.23 12.92
C ASP A 555 -34.20 -17.36 13.86
N ILE A 556 -32.99 -17.01 13.39
CA ILE A 556 -31.76 -17.02 14.20
C ILE A 556 -31.85 -15.93 15.29
N ALA A 557 -31.53 -16.26 16.54
CA ALA A 557 -31.50 -15.28 17.62
C ALA A 557 -30.29 -14.34 17.49
N GLY A 558 -30.46 -13.03 17.77
CA GLY A 558 -29.35 -12.06 17.80
C GLY A 558 -28.96 -11.45 16.44
N ILE A 559 -29.85 -11.47 15.45
CA ILE A 559 -29.59 -10.90 14.11
C ILE A 559 -29.39 -9.37 14.18
N SER A 560 -28.40 -8.87 13.43
CA SER A 560 -28.18 -7.43 13.24
C SER A 560 -29.33 -6.79 12.46
N ILE A 561 -29.70 -5.55 12.81
CA ILE A 561 -30.73 -4.76 12.11
C ILE A 561 -30.41 -4.62 10.61
N GLU A 562 -29.13 -4.54 10.25
CA GLU A 562 -28.68 -4.50 8.85
C GLU A 562 -28.94 -5.82 8.13
N SER A 563 -28.58 -6.95 8.75
CA SER A 563 -28.84 -8.28 8.21
C SER A 563 -30.33 -8.52 8.04
N GLU A 564 -31.16 -8.08 8.98
CA GLU A 564 -32.60 -8.20 8.88
C GLU A 564 -33.20 -7.39 7.72
N ALA A 565 -32.69 -6.17 7.48
CA ALA A 565 -33.07 -5.38 6.31
C ALA A 565 -32.71 -6.11 4.99
N THR A 566 -31.53 -6.76 4.92
CA THR A 566 -31.16 -7.57 3.75
C THR A 566 -32.07 -8.79 3.55
N ILE A 567 -32.47 -9.47 4.64
CA ILE A 567 -33.38 -10.61 4.57
C ILE A 567 -34.74 -10.16 4.02
N PHE A 568 -35.31 -9.06 4.52
CA PHE A 568 -36.59 -8.55 4.03
C PHE A 568 -36.53 -8.08 2.57
N LEU A 569 -35.42 -7.47 2.14
CA LEU A 569 -35.20 -7.12 0.73
C LEU A 569 -35.31 -8.36 -0.16
N TRP A 570 -34.57 -9.43 0.16
CA TRP A 570 -34.58 -10.65 -0.63
C TRP A 570 -35.91 -11.42 -0.54
N LYS A 571 -36.61 -11.37 0.60
CA LYS A 571 -37.99 -11.89 0.70
C LYS A 571 -38.96 -11.12 -0.20
N GLY A 572 -38.83 -9.79 -0.26
CA GLY A 572 -39.58 -8.95 -1.20
C GLY A 572 -39.33 -9.33 -2.66
N LYS A 573 -38.07 -9.57 -3.05
CA LYS A 573 -37.70 -10.07 -4.38
C LYS A 573 -38.34 -11.42 -4.71
N CYS A 574 -38.35 -12.36 -3.76
CA CYS A 574 -39.00 -13.67 -3.94
C CYS A 574 -40.51 -13.52 -4.19
N ARG A 575 -41.21 -12.68 -3.41
CA ARG A 575 -42.65 -12.42 -3.61
C ARG A 575 -42.95 -11.71 -4.93
N ARG A 576 -42.06 -10.81 -5.35
CA ARG A 576 -42.13 -10.20 -6.68
C ARG A 576 -42.02 -11.26 -7.79
N ALA A 577 -41.07 -12.19 -7.70
CA ALA A 577 -40.93 -13.29 -8.66
C ALA A 577 -42.20 -14.19 -8.70
N GLN A 578 -42.89 -14.34 -7.57
CA GLN A 578 -44.18 -15.04 -7.45
C GLN A 578 -45.40 -14.22 -7.90
N LYS A 579 -45.21 -12.99 -8.40
CA LYS A 579 -46.27 -12.04 -8.80
C LYS A 579 -47.23 -11.64 -7.67
N THR A 580 -46.81 -11.78 -6.41
CA THR A 580 -47.57 -11.33 -5.22
C THR A 580 -47.09 -9.93 -4.80
N TYR A 581 -47.50 -8.92 -5.56
CA TYR A 581 -46.94 -7.57 -5.46
C TYR A 581 -47.32 -6.83 -4.18
N ASP A 582 -48.54 -7.02 -3.65
CA ASP A 582 -48.96 -6.40 -2.39
C ASP A 582 -48.10 -6.91 -1.20
N ASP A 583 -47.87 -8.22 -1.15
CA ASP A 583 -47.02 -8.84 -0.13
C ASP A 583 -45.56 -8.39 -0.27
N ALA A 584 -45.07 -8.31 -1.51
CA ALA A 584 -43.71 -7.82 -1.79
C ALA A 584 -43.52 -6.37 -1.32
N LEU A 585 -44.48 -5.47 -1.55
CA LEU A 585 -44.43 -4.08 -1.04
C LEU A 585 -44.40 -4.05 0.49
N SER A 586 -45.26 -4.82 1.14
CA SER A 586 -45.30 -4.86 2.62
C SER A 586 -43.98 -5.32 3.24
N LEU A 587 -43.26 -6.23 2.57
CA LEU A 587 -41.95 -6.71 3.01
C LEU A 587 -40.84 -5.69 2.74
N LEU A 588 -40.90 -4.99 1.61
CA LEU A 588 -39.94 -3.95 1.26
C LEU A 588 -40.09 -2.69 2.13
N GLU A 589 -41.32 -2.35 2.53
CA GLU A 589 -41.57 -1.30 3.54
C GLU A 589 -40.89 -1.66 4.87
N LYS A 590 -41.06 -2.90 5.34
CA LYS A 590 -40.35 -3.41 6.52
C LYS A 590 -38.84 -3.37 6.33
N ALA A 591 -38.32 -3.74 5.16
CA ALA A 591 -36.89 -3.65 4.85
C ALA A 591 -36.39 -2.21 4.94
N PHE A 592 -37.15 -1.25 4.42
CA PHE A 592 -36.81 0.17 4.41
C PHE A 592 -36.78 0.77 5.81
N ASP A 593 -37.75 0.40 6.66
CA ASP A 593 -37.80 0.83 8.06
C ASP A 593 -36.59 0.31 8.83
N ARG A 594 -36.22 -0.98 8.65
CA ARG A 594 -35.02 -1.57 9.29
C ARG A 594 -33.74 -0.96 8.75
N ALA A 595 -33.62 -0.73 7.44
CA ALA A 595 -32.47 -0.05 6.86
C ALA A 595 -32.33 1.40 7.36
N THR A 596 -33.46 2.10 7.55
CA THR A 596 -33.48 3.46 8.09
C THR A 596 -33.11 3.47 9.57
N ALA A 597 -33.58 2.49 10.34
CA ALA A 597 -33.17 2.29 11.74
C ALA A 597 -31.67 1.96 11.85
N ALA A 598 -31.14 1.09 10.98
CA ALA A 598 -29.72 0.78 10.89
C ALA A 598 -28.89 2.01 10.51
N SER A 599 -29.38 2.83 9.56
CA SER A 599 -28.74 4.09 9.17
C SER A 599 -28.71 5.10 10.33
N ALA A 600 -29.81 5.24 11.06
CA ALA A 600 -29.89 6.09 12.25
C ALA A 600 -28.96 5.60 13.38
N ALA A 601 -28.91 4.30 13.63
CA ALA A 601 -28.00 3.69 14.60
C ALA A 601 -26.53 3.88 14.19
N SER A 602 -26.22 3.78 12.90
CA SER A 602 -24.87 4.04 12.36
C SER A 602 -24.48 5.52 12.41
N ALA A 603 -25.45 6.44 12.33
CA ALA A 603 -25.22 7.89 12.46
C ALA A 603 -24.92 8.31 13.91
N SER A 604 -25.36 7.52 14.91
CA SER A 604 -25.00 7.68 16.32
C SER A 604 -23.67 7.01 16.72
N LEU A 605 -23.01 6.30 15.79
CA LEU A 605 -21.71 5.64 16.01
C LEU A 605 -20.56 6.43 15.36
N PRO A 606 -19.32 6.37 15.89
CA PRO A 606 -18.19 7.12 15.36
C PRO A 606 -17.88 6.77 13.90
N SER A 607 -17.61 7.81 13.10
CA SER A 607 -17.50 7.83 11.64
C SER A 607 -16.30 7.08 11.01
N SER A 608 -15.72 6.07 11.66
CA SER A 608 -14.68 5.20 11.07
C SER A 608 -15.23 3.91 10.46
N VAL A 609 -16.51 3.61 10.66
CA VAL A 609 -17.25 2.58 9.94
C VAL A 609 -18.52 3.24 9.40
N SER A 610 -18.38 4.23 8.52
CA SER A 610 -19.51 4.56 7.64
C SER A 610 -19.74 3.30 6.81
N SER A 611 -20.76 2.51 7.16
CA SER A 611 -21.26 1.42 6.35
C SER A 611 -21.65 2.04 5.00
N ILE A 612 -20.72 1.98 4.03
CA ILE A 612 -21.00 2.23 2.61
C ILE A 612 -22.20 1.36 2.19
N GLY A 613 -22.35 0.20 2.83
CA GLY A 613 -23.47 -0.74 2.68
C GLY A 613 -24.86 -0.18 3.01
N CYS A 614 -25.03 0.63 4.06
CA CYS A 614 -26.39 1.04 4.49
C CYS A 614 -27.04 2.02 3.51
N GLY A 615 -26.26 2.95 2.95
CA GLY A 615 -26.73 3.85 1.89
C GLY A 615 -27.06 3.13 0.59
N VAL A 616 -26.22 2.15 0.21
CA VAL A 616 -26.44 1.29 -0.97
C VAL A 616 -27.68 0.41 -0.77
N LEU A 617 -27.83 -0.22 0.40
CA LEU A 617 -28.97 -1.07 0.74
C LEU A 617 -30.29 -0.30 0.72
N LYS A 618 -30.34 0.90 1.32
CA LYS A 618 -31.54 1.76 1.31
C LYS A 618 -31.97 2.13 -0.12
N ARG A 619 -31.00 2.41 -1.00
CA ARG A 619 -31.27 2.68 -2.43
C ARG A 619 -31.76 1.42 -3.13
N SER A 620 -31.14 0.28 -2.91
CA SER A 620 -31.55 -1.03 -3.45
C SER A 620 -33.00 -1.35 -3.08
N ILE A 621 -33.39 -1.13 -1.81
CA ILE A 621 -34.78 -1.30 -1.35
C ILE A 621 -35.74 -0.34 -2.05
N LEU A 622 -35.41 0.96 -2.11
CA LEU A 622 -36.26 1.95 -2.78
C LEU A 622 -36.45 1.66 -4.28
N MET A 623 -35.40 1.15 -4.95
CA MET A 623 -35.52 0.73 -6.33
C MET A 623 -36.47 -0.46 -6.46
N GLU A 624 -36.30 -1.51 -5.64
CA GLU A 624 -37.22 -2.66 -5.63
C GLU A 624 -38.67 -2.27 -5.28
N MET A 625 -38.89 -1.32 -4.36
CA MET A 625 -40.24 -0.81 -4.06
C MET A 625 -40.89 -0.17 -5.28
N LYS A 626 -40.12 0.63 -6.04
CA LYS A 626 -40.60 1.20 -7.30
C LYS A 626 -40.91 0.10 -8.31
N VAL A 627 -40.03 -0.90 -8.46
CA VAL A 627 -40.27 -2.05 -9.35
C VAL A 627 -41.62 -2.71 -9.05
N VAL A 628 -41.82 -3.12 -7.80
CA VAL A 628 -43.03 -3.83 -7.38
C VAL A 628 -44.28 -2.96 -7.56
N GLY A 629 -44.20 -1.68 -7.20
CA GLY A 629 -45.30 -0.73 -7.37
C GLY A 629 -45.73 -0.55 -8.83
N LEU A 630 -44.78 -0.61 -9.76
CA LEU A 630 -45.05 -0.51 -11.20
C LEU A 630 -45.60 -1.81 -11.78
N LEU A 631 -45.05 -2.97 -11.39
CA LEU A 631 -45.59 -4.29 -11.79
C LEU A 631 -47.03 -4.46 -11.32
N ARG A 632 -47.35 -3.99 -10.12
CA ARG A 632 -48.71 -3.96 -9.56
C ARG A 632 -49.71 -3.15 -10.41
N GLN A 633 -49.26 -2.05 -11.03
CA GLN A 633 -50.12 -1.14 -11.80
C GLN A 633 -50.42 -1.65 -13.22
N GLY A 634 -49.82 -2.76 -13.69
CA GLY A 634 -50.11 -3.35 -15.00
C GLY A 634 -49.75 -2.46 -16.20
N ILE A 635 -48.90 -1.45 -16.00
CA ILE A 635 -48.55 -0.44 -17.02
C ILE A 635 -47.78 -1.07 -18.21
N TYR A 636 -47.22 -2.26 -18.04
CA TYR A 636 -46.47 -2.98 -19.07
C TYR A 636 -47.36 -3.57 -20.17
N ASP A 637 -48.53 -4.12 -19.81
CA ASP A 637 -49.48 -4.68 -20.78
C ASP A 637 -50.00 -3.60 -21.74
N THR A 638 -50.05 -2.34 -21.27
CA THR A 638 -50.50 -1.18 -22.05
C THR A 638 -49.39 -0.49 -22.85
N LEU A 639 -48.11 -0.65 -22.48
CA LEU A 639 -46.98 -0.08 -23.21
C LEU A 639 -46.39 -1.04 -24.25
N LEU A 640 -46.51 -2.35 -24.04
CA LEU A 640 -46.00 -3.39 -24.94
C LEU A 640 -47.09 -4.00 -25.84
N SER A 641 -48.36 -3.69 -25.63
CA SER A 641 -49.38 -3.91 -26.66
C SER A 641 -49.13 -2.91 -27.79
N ASN A 642 -48.68 -3.41 -28.93
CA ASN A 642 -48.66 -2.61 -30.16
C ASN A 642 -50.04 -1.97 -30.32
N GLY A 643 -50.08 -0.67 -30.57
CA GLY A 643 -51.29 0.10 -30.83
C GLY A 643 -52.00 -0.28 -32.15
N GLU A 644 -52.08 -1.56 -32.47
CA GLU A 644 -52.91 -2.11 -33.54
C GLU A 644 -54.10 -2.85 -32.93
N ASN A 645 -55.02 -2.08 -32.36
CA ASN A 645 -56.41 -2.52 -32.25
C ASN A 645 -57.04 -2.53 -33.65
N GLY A 646 -56.65 -3.51 -34.47
CA GLY A 646 -57.43 -4.01 -35.60
C GLY A 646 -58.18 -5.27 -35.14
N PRO A 647 -59.47 -5.43 -35.46
CA PRO A 647 -60.24 -6.57 -34.96
C PRO A 647 -59.81 -7.85 -35.69
N GLY A 648 -58.92 -8.65 -35.07
CA GLY A 648 -58.61 -9.99 -35.56
C GLY A 648 -57.23 -10.58 -35.24
N VAL A 649 -56.65 -10.36 -34.05
CA VAL A 649 -55.41 -11.06 -33.64
C VAL A 649 -55.76 -12.19 -32.66
N ASN A 650 -55.37 -13.41 -33.02
CA ASN A 650 -55.60 -14.62 -32.23
C ASN A 650 -54.84 -14.56 -30.90
N GLY A 651 -55.45 -15.07 -29.82
CA GLY A 651 -54.92 -14.98 -28.45
C GLY A 651 -53.57 -15.68 -28.20
N GLU A 652 -53.11 -16.53 -29.12
CA GLU A 652 -51.81 -17.22 -29.02
C GLU A 652 -50.63 -16.32 -29.45
N ASP A 653 -50.83 -15.44 -30.44
CA ASP A 653 -49.78 -14.54 -30.96
C ASP A 653 -49.49 -13.37 -30.00
N ALA A 654 -50.50 -12.90 -29.27
CA ALA A 654 -50.34 -11.87 -28.22
C ALA A 654 -49.50 -12.39 -27.03
N ALA A 655 -49.70 -13.65 -26.64
CA ALA A 655 -48.93 -14.29 -25.57
C ALA A 655 -47.47 -14.57 -25.97
N ALA A 656 -47.21 -14.90 -27.23
CA ALA A 656 -45.87 -15.09 -27.77
C ALA A 656 -45.10 -13.75 -27.89
N SER A 657 -45.77 -12.67 -28.32
CA SER A 657 -45.21 -11.32 -28.36
C SER A 657 -44.86 -10.80 -26.96
N GLY A 658 -45.71 -11.08 -25.96
CA GLY A 658 -45.44 -10.76 -24.56
C GLY A 658 -44.17 -11.43 -24.04
N ARG A 659 -43.99 -12.73 -24.27
CA ARG A 659 -42.78 -13.48 -23.85
C ARG A 659 -41.50 -13.04 -24.57
N ALA A 660 -41.60 -12.65 -25.84
CA ALA A 660 -40.45 -12.17 -26.61
C ALA A 660 -39.97 -10.78 -26.12
N ALA A 661 -40.92 -9.88 -25.81
CA ALA A 661 -40.63 -8.60 -25.20
C ALA A 661 -40.02 -8.77 -23.80
N GLU A 662 -40.56 -9.70 -23.01
CA GLU A 662 -40.05 -10.05 -21.67
C GLU A 662 -38.60 -10.56 -21.74
N LYS A 663 -38.28 -11.44 -22.70
CA LYS A 663 -36.92 -11.96 -22.91
C LYS A 663 -35.91 -10.90 -23.35
N MET A 664 -36.29 -10.01 -24.25
CA MET A 664 -35.44 -8.90 -24.72
C MET A 664 -35.16 -7.91 -23.58
N LEU A 665 -36.16 -7.70 -22.73
CA LEU A 665 -36.08 -6.86 -21.56
C LEU A 665 -35.11 -7.44 -20.50
N THR A 666 -35.15 -8.76 -20.25
CA THR A 666 -34.19 -9.45 -19.38
C THR A 666 -32.73 -9.31 -19.88
N GLN A 667 -32.51 -9.46 -21.19
CA GLN A 667 -31.17 -9.31 -21.78
C GLN A 667 -30.62 -7.88 -21.68
N MET A 668 -31.48 -6.85 -21.75
CA MET A 668 -31.06 -5.46 -21.50
C MET A 668 -30.70 -5.22 -20.03
N MET A 669 -31.38 -5.87 -19.08
CA MET A 669 -31.14 -5.72 -17.64
C MET A 669 -29.81 -6.27 -17.17
N GLU A 670 -29.37 -7.40 -17.71
CA GLU A 670 -28.08 -8.01 -17.37
C GLU A 670 -26.91 -7.05 -17.58
N VAL A 671 -27.05 -6.11 -18.54
CA VAL A 671 -26.04 -5.07 -18.84
C VAL A 671 -25.95 -4.01 -17.73
N PHE A 672 -27.03 -3.79 -16.97
CA PHE A 672 -27.10 -2.80 -15.89
C PHE A 672 -26.78 -3.38 -14.51
N HIS A 673 -26.70 -4.71 -14.39
CA HIS A 673 -26.43 -5.39 -13.13
C HIS A 673 -24.94 -5.60 -12.91
N CYS A 674 -24.49 -5.33 -11.69
CA CYS A 674 -23.14 -5.64 -11.29
C CYS A 674 -22.98 -7.17 -11.17
N PRO A 675 -22.01 -7.79 -11.87
CA PRO A 675 -21.79 -9.24 -11.79
C PRO A 675 -21.41 -9.75 -10.39
N LEU A 676 -20.94 -8.86 -9.51
CA LEU A 676 -20.52 -9.22 -8.15
C LEU A 676 -21.67 -9.17 -7.13
N SER A 677 -22.49 -8.13 -7.18
CA SER A 677 -23.59 -7.95 -6.21
C SER A 677 -24.93 -8.51 -6.69
N LEU A 678 -25.10 -8.72 -8.00
CA LEU A 678 -26.39 -8.94 -8.67
C LEU A 678 -27.39 -7.82 -8.39
N GLU A 679 -26.89 -6.60 -8.16
CA GLU A 679 -27.67 -5.39 -7.97
C GLU A 679 -27.40 -4.39 -9.10
N LEU A 680 -28.34 -3.49 -9.32
CA LEU A 680 -28.22 -2.43 -10.33
C LEU A 680 -27.09 -1.46 -9.95
N MET A 681 -26.22 -1.14 -10.92
CA MET A 681 -25.04 -0.28 -10.71
C MET A 681 -25.44 1.20 -10.51
N ASP A 682 -24.78 1.92 -9.61
CA ASP A 682 -24.93 3.37 -9.39
C ASP A 682 -23.74 4.13 -9.99
N ASP A 683 -22.52 3.59 -9.81
CA ASP A 683 -21.31 4.12 -10.42
C ASP A 683 -20.59 3.06 -11.24
N PRO A 684 -21.11 2.74 -12.45
CA PRO A 684 -20.54 1.71 -13.28
C PRO A 684 -19.12 2.09 -13.71
N VAL A 685 -18.17 1.18 -13.47
CA VAL A 685 -16.78 1.30 -13.92
C VAL A 685 -16.44 0.11 -14.79
N THR A 686 -15.78 0.39 -15.91
CA THR A 686 -15.38 -0.61 -16.90
C THR A 686 -13.89 -0.92 -16.76
N THR A 687 -13.56 -2.21 -16.82
CA THR A 687 -12.19 -2.72 -16.84
C THR A 687 -11.62 -2.66 -18.26
N PRO A 688 -10.28 -2.73 -18.45
CA PRO A 688 -9.67 -2.76 -19.78
C PRO A 688 -10.16 -3.90 -20.66
N ASP A 689 -10.62 -4.99 -20.05
CA ASP A 689 -11.17 -6.17 -20.73
C ASP A 689 -12.64 -5.99 -21.13
N GLY A 690 -13.25 -4.85 -20.82
CA GLY A 690 -14.62 -4.51 -21.22
C GLY A 690 -15.72 -4.90 -20.22
N ASN A 691 -15.37 -5.51 -19.08
CA ASN A 691 -16.36 -5.85 -18.04
C ASN A 691 -16.73 -4.62 -17.22
N THR A 692 -18.02 -4.48 -16.86
CA THR A 692 -18.49 -3.35 -16.06
C THR A 692 -19.00 -3.82 -14.70
N TYR A 693 -18.62 -3.09 -13.65
CA TYR A 693 -18.95 -3.39 -12.26
C TYR A 693 -19.40 -2.13 -11.52
N GLU A 694 -20.09 -2.32 -10.39
CA GLU A 694 -20.26 -1.25 -9.40
C GLU A 694 -18.90 -0.88 -8.78
N ARG A 695 -18.53 0.40 -8.78
CA ARG A 695 -17.23 0.88 -8.27
C ARG A 695 -16.94 0.35 -6.88
N ALA A 696 -17.89 0.48 -5.96
CA ALA A 696 -17.67 0.07 -4.57
C ALA A 696 -17.32 -1.42 -4.47
N MET A 697 -18.01 -2.26 -5.24
CA MET A 697 -17.83 -3.71 -5.23
C MET A 697 -16.49 -4.13 -5.84
N ILE A 698 -16.12 -3.57 -6.99
CA ILE A 698 -14.85 -3.92 -7.63
C ILE A 698 -13.65 -3.36 -6.87
N GLU A 699 -13.75 -2.16 -6.28
CA GLU A 699 -12.67 -1.63 -5.44
C GLU A 699 -12.47 -2.45 -4.17
N GLN A 700 -13.57 -2.90 -3.55
CA GLN A 700 -13.51 -3.83 -2.42
C GLN A 700 -12.88 -5.17 -2.83
N HIS A 701 -13.27 -5.73 -3.99
CA HIS A 701 -12.66 -6.94 -4.53
C HIS A 701 -11.15 -6.77 -4.73
N LEU A 702 -10.72 -5.67 -5.37
CA LEU A 702 -9.31 -5.38 -5.62
C LEU A 702 -8.49 -5.23 -4.32
N GLN A 703 -9.14 -4.83 -3.23
CA GLN A 703 -8.52 -4.65 -1.93
C GLN A 703 -8.47 -5.94 -1.11
N ILE A 704 -9.53 -6.76 -1.14
CA ILE A 704 -9.65 -7.98 -0.31
C ILE A 704 -9.13 -9.21 -1.05
N ASN A 705 -9.53 -9.39 -2.31
CA ASN A 705 -9.27 -10.62 -3.06
C ASN A 705 -8.04 -10.50 -3.97
N GLY A 706 -7.60 -9.27 -4.29
CA GLY A 706 -6.36 -8.99 -5.02
C GLY A 706 -6.57 -8.24 -6.34
N CYS A 707 -5.47 -7.77 -6.94
CA CYS A 707 -5.49 -6.91 -8.14
C CYS A 707 -5.74 -7.69 -9.45
N PHE A 708 -6.93 -8.28 -9.59
CA PHE A 708 -7.37 -8.94 -10.82
C PHE A 708 -8.87 -8.70 -11.08
N ASP A 709 -9.28 -8.86 -12.35
CA ASP A 709 -10.67 -8.79 -12.76
C ASP A 709 -11.41 -10.07 -12.31
N PRO A 710 -12.53 -9.98 -11.58
CA PRO A 710 -13.23 -11.14 -11.04
C PRO A 710 -13.71 -12.13 -12.10
N LEU A 711 -14.09 -11.64 -13.30
CA LEU A 711 -14.64 -12.47 -14.38
C LEU A 711 -13.51 -13.01 -15.26
N THR A 712 -12.56 -12.18 -15.70
CA THR A 712 -11.51 -12.60 -16.64
C THR A 712 -10.25 -13.13 -15.95
N ARG A 713 -10.10 -12.90 -14.64
CA ARG A 713 -8.90 -13.22 -13.84
C ARG A 713 -7.61 -12.56 -14.34
N MET A 714 -7.74 -11.56 -15.21
CA MET A 714 -6.64 -10.77 -15.75
C MET A 714 -6.15 -9.75 -14.73
N PRO A 715 -4.86 -9.38 -14.72
CA PRO A 715 -4.34 -8.38 -13.80
C PRO A 715 -5.06 -7.04 -13.96
N LEU A 716 -5.65 -6.56 -12.87
CA LEU A 716 -6.46 -5.34 -12.85
C LEU A 716 -6.07 -4.51 -11.64
N THR A 717 -5.76 -3.24 -11.85
CA THR A 717 -5.45 -2.29 -10.78
C THR A 717 -6.52 -1.22 -10.70
N LYS A 718 -6.72 -0.63 -9.51
CA LYS A 718 -7.71 0.45 -9.32
C LYS A 718 -7.52 1.62 -10.30
N ALA A 719 -6.29 1.90 -10.73
CA ALA A 719 -6.00 2.97 -11.69
C ALA A 719 -6.46 2.67 -13.13
N GLN A 720 -6.72 1.40 -13.45
CA GLN A 720 -7.21 0.95 -14.76
C GLN A 720 -8.74 0.95 -14.85
N LEU A 721 -9.46 1.23 -13.75
CA LEU A 721 -10.91 1.34 -13.76
C LEU A 721 -11.33 2.65 -14.41
N HIS A 722 -12.05 2.56 -15.52
CA HIS A 722 -12.55 3.72 -16.24
C HIS A 722 -14.04 3.93 -15.92
N PRO A 723 -14.48 5.14 -15.50
CA PRO A 723 -15.89 5.39 -15.25
C PRO A 723 -16.69 5.24 -16.55
N ASN A 724 -17.70 4.37 -16.55
CA ASN A 724 -18.59 4.17 -17.68
C ASN A 724 -19.69 5.24 -17.66
N ARG A 725 -19.31 6.45 -18.05
CA ARG A 725 -20.22 7.62 -18.07
C ARG A 725 -21.38 7.42 -19.02
N ALA A 726 -21.19 6.69 -20.12
CA ALA A 726 -22.24 6.40 -21.08
C ALA A 726 -23.31 5.48 -20.45
N LEU A 727 -22.90 4.39 -19.78
CA LEU A 727 -23.83 3.52 -19.08
C LEU A 727 -24.50 4.26 -17.92
N LYS A 728 -23.74 5.07 -17.16
CA LYS A 728 -24.30 5.88 -16.08
C LYS A 728 -25.35 6.89 -16.59
N GLN A 729 -25.04 7.66 -17.62
CA GLN A 729 -25.97 8.62 -18.22
C GLN A 729 -27.17 7.92 -18.84
N LEU A 730 -26.98 6.77 -19.48
CA LEU A 730 -28.05 5.94 -19.98
C LEU A 730 -28.97 5.52 -18.83
N MET A 731 -28.41 4.95 -17.75
CA MET A 731 -29.18 4.59 -16.55
C MET A 731 -29.87 5.78 -15.91
N GLU A 732 -29.20 6.93 -15.74
CA GLU A 732 -29.78 8.15 -15.16
C GLU A 732 -30.91 8.73 -16.04
N THR A 733 -30.71 8.79 -17.35
CA THR A 733 -31.73 9.27 -18.32
C THR A 733 -32.92 8.31 -18.31
N LEU A 734 -32.64 7.01 -18.34
CA LEU A 734 -33.67 5.98 -18.29
C LEU A 734 -34.41 6.00 -16.95
N LEU A 735 -33.75 6.24 -15.82
CA LEU A 735 -34.37 6.27 -14.48
C LEU A 735 -35.09 7.59 -14.16
N SER A 736 -34.74 8.70 -14.82
CA SER A 736 -35.33 10.03 -14.61
C SER A 736 -36.55 10.30 -15.50
N ASP A 737 -36.57 9.79 -16.73
CA ASP A 737 -37.75 9.85 -17.58
C ASP A 737 -38.80 8.84 -17.08
N HIS A 738 -39.88 9.38 -16.53
CA HIS A 738 -41.01 8.65 -15.92
C HIS A 738 -41.60 7.52 -16.80
N ARG A 739 -41.29 7.49 -18.11
CA ARG A 739 -41.75 6.52 -19.10
C ARG A 739 -40.77 5.36 -19.39
N LEU A 740 -39.45 5.53 -19.27
CA LEU A 740 -38.46 4.44 -19.40
C LEU A 740 -37.94 3.95 -18.05
N GLY A 741 -38.10 4.73 -16.98
CA GLY A 741 -37.86 4.28 -15.61
C GLY A 741 -38.86 3.21 -15.21
N LEU A 742 -40.04 3.22 -15.85
CA LEU A 742 -40.99 2.12 -15.92
C LEU A 742 -40.33 0.86 -16.52
N LEU A 743 -39.76 0.94 -17.72
CA LEU A 743 -39.12 -0.19 -18.41
C LEU A 743 -37.89 -0.78 -17.71
N LEU A 744 -37.04 0.03 -17.06
CA LEU A 744 -35.87 -0.50 -16.34
C LEU A 744 -36.20 -1.01 -14.93
N ALA A 745 -37.25 -0.49 -14.31
CA ALA A 745 -37.72 -1.00 -13.04
C ALA A 745 -38.38 -2.38 -13.21
N SER A 746 -39.10 -2.66 -14.31
CA SER A 746 -39.83 -3.93 -14.52
C SER A 746 -39.06 -5.23 -14.35
N CYS A 747 -37.75 -5.23 -14.57
CA CYS A 747 -37.08 -6.45 -15.00
C CYS A 747 -35.93 -6.88 -14.10
N SER A 748 -36.02 -6.56 -12.82
CA SER A 748 -35.27 -7.28 -11.79
C SER A 748 -35.77 -8.73 -11.60
N MET A 749 -36.27 -9.43 -12.62
CA MET A 749 -36.78 -10.80 -12.49
C MET A 749 -35.79 -11.73 -11.79
#